data_AF-A0A7C9D841-F1
#
_entry.id   AF-A0A7C9D841-F1
#
_cell.length_a   1.000
_cell.length_b   1.000
_cell.length_c   1.000
_cell.angle_alpha   90.00
_cell.angle_beta   90.00
_cell.angle_gamma   90.00
#
_symmetry.space_group_name_H-M   'P 1'
#
loop_
_entity.id
_entity.type
_entity.pdbx_description
1 polymer ?
#
loop_
_entity_poly.entity_id
_entity_poly.type
_entity_poly.pdbx_seq_one_letter_code
_entity_poly.pdbx_strand_id
1 'polypeptide(L)'
;PPERSLSRKGSSNERSADEEKKNVSVLGNSSPVKATVDARDIAGKQKGSFIGVVCRTAQDEEAEALLSRLFHIFLLSGQVDGALEKLQNVGAFERDGETNAFARVSKSIVDTLAKHWTTTRGAEIIALAVVSNQLIEKQQKHEKFLQFLALSKCHEELCVKQRHALQIILEHGEKLTGMIQLRELQNMISQSRSTGVNSQQPSVEKEVSGALWDLIQIVGERARRNTVLLMDRDNAEVFYSKISDLGEVFYCLNKHLDYIISVEQPLKVQVQRACELSKACVTIVRSAMHYKNEHHMWYPPPDGLAPWYSQAVVREGLWTVASFMIGTLDDSSGTDLPSQSDICAHLEVLADVLLEAYVGAITAKIERGEEHKGLSNEYWKRRDSLLDSLYQQIKVFVNIRYQDSVDENREQKEVILRELSSNLLSIARRHEAYPTLWNMCCDLNDSTLLKELMHESLGPRGGFSYFVFEKLYENEQFSKLLRLGEEFPQELITFLKDHQDLLWLHEIFLHQFSAASKTLHVLAVSEDSRSFPASEKETVLESRKAELTLQDRKRLLLLSKIAAAAGKDADYEAEVERIDADLKILKLQQDILKLFPDDMDKRQIGRCLLPPWDLIKLCLKGETPELVLRAFDVFAWTSSSFRRSNKSLLEECWKNAVDQDDWEKLYDFSIAEGWSDEDTLRVLEKTVVFQASRRCYGPESGTYEGGFDEVLPLRQDGIEQLPSVDNGSSSVEAILMQHKDFPIAGKLMLAAVMLGSAQADLCEEDEPKPME
;
A
#
# COMPACT_ATOMS: atom_id res chain seq x y z
N PRO A 1 -14.00 57.76 -7.77
CA PRO A 1 -13.94 59.06 -7.03
C PRO A 1 -15.36 59.55 -6.68
N PRO A 2 -15.59 60.39 -5.64
CA PRO A 2 -14.81 61.53 -5.15
C PRO A 2 -14.42 61.37 -3.65
N GLU A 3 -13.69 62.21 -2.91
CA GLU A 3 -13.17 63.57 -3.01
C GLU A 3 -11.72 63.63 -2.49
N ARG A 4 -10.95 64.57 -3.04
CA ARG A 4 -9.60 64.94 -2.61
C ARG A 4 -9.66 65.83 -1.36
N SER A 5 -8.67 65.73 -0.49
CA SER A 5 -8.18 66.88 0.27
C SER A 5 -6.65 66.97 0.14
N LEU A 6 -6.23 68.03 -0.55
CA LEU A 6 -4.85 68.49 -0.69
C LEU A 6 -4.45 69.36 0.51
N SER A 7 -3.24 69.21 1.00
CA SER A 7 -2.46 70.21 1.76
C SER A 7 -1.03 69.67 1.91
N ARG A 8 0.08 70.36 1.67
CA ARG A 8 0.45 71.65 1.06
C ARG A 8 2.00 71.62 0.93
N LYS A 9 2.55 72.24 -0.13
CA LYS A 9 3.88 72.92 -0.26
C LYS A 9 5.13 72.10 0.13
N GLY A 10 6.16 71.89 -0.70
CA GLY A 10 6.75 72.72 -1.75
C GLY A 10 8.18 73.11 -1.34
N SER A 11 9.21 72.63 -2.05
CA SER A 11 10.51 73.28 -2.16
C SER A 11 11.27 72.71 -3.35
N SER A 12 11.47 73.56 -4.33
CA SER A 12 12.24 73.38 -5.56
C SER A 12 13.70 73.78 -5.33
N ASN A 13 14.63 73.04 -5.93
CA ASN A 13 15.89 73.63 -6.40
C ASN A 13 16.29 72.95 -7.71
N GLU A 14 16.16 73.72 -8.80
CA GLU A 14 16.77 73.44 -10.11
C GLU A 14 18.28 73.71 -10.08
N ARG A 15 19.01 72.88 -10.83
CA ARG A 15 20.27 73.11 -11.59
C ARG A 15 20.96 71.75 -11.70
N SER A 16 21.48 71.26 -12.81
CA SER A 16 21.70 71.77 -14.17
C SER A 16 22.04 70.56 -15.04
N ALA A 17 21.70 70.64 -16.33
CA ALA A 17 22.13 69.69 -17.35
C ALA A 17 23.61 69.90 -17.74
N ASP A 18 24.15 68.87 -18.38
CA ASP A 18 25.40 68.79 -19.15
C ASP A 18 26.71 68.66 -18.38
N GLU A 19 27.24 67.42 -18.36
CA GLU A 19 28.61 67.15 -18.82
C GLU A 19 28.78 65.65 -19.16
N GLU A 20 29.02 65.41 -20.45
CA GLU A 20 29.99 64.47 -21.02
C GLU A 20 29.85 62.95 -20.86
N LYS A 21 29.39 62.36 -21.97
CA LYS A 21 29.90 61.10 -22.52
C LYS A 21 31.43 61.07 -22.50
N LYS A 22 32.04 60.11 -21.79
CA LYS A 22 33.25 59.36 -22.22
C LYS A 22 33.70 58.38 -21.12
N ASN A 23 33.57 57.08 -21.40
CA ASN A 23 34.70 56.13 -21.50
C ASN A 23 34.22 54.69 -21.27
N VAL A 24 34.21 53.96 -22.38
CA VAL A 24 34.35 52.51 -22.44
C VAL A 24 35.79 52.16 -22.07
N SER A 25 36.01 51.12 -21.25
CA SER A 25 36.90 49.97 -21.52
C SER A 25 37.63 49.38 -20.30
N VAL A 26 37.83 48.05 -20.38
CA VAL A 26 38.85 47.20 -19.73
C VAL A 26 38.51 46.73 -18.29
N LEU A 27 37.99 45.51 -18.07
CA LEU A 27 38.63 44.17 -18.06
C LEU A 27 39.71 44.00 -16.98
N GLY A 28 39.55 43.05 -16.05
CA GLY A 28 40.67 42.57 -15.25
C GLY A 28 40.35 41.95 -13.89
N ASN A 29 40.04 40.65 -13.92
CA ASN A 29 40.17 39.63 -12.88
C ASN A 29 40.91 39.96 -11.57
N SER A 30 40.27 39.63 -10.44
CA SER A 30 40.93 38.90 -9.34
C SER A 30 39.88 38.25 -8.41
N SER A 31 39.82 36.91 -8.42
CA SER A 31 39.31 36.10 -7.30
C SER A 31 40.44 35.90 -6.27
N PRO A 32 40.30 35.04 -5.24
CA PRO A 32 39.30 34.96 -4.17
C PRO A 32 40.01 34.97 -2.78
N VAL A 33 39.33 35.37 -1.70
CA VAL A 33 39.86 35.11 -0.33
C VAL A 33 38.78 34.51 0.56
N LYS A 34 39.07 33.29 1.02
CA LYS A 34 38.39 32.47 2.05
C LYS A 34 38.49 33.13 3.44
N ALA A 35 37.47 32.90 4.27
CA ALA A 35 37.55 32.16 5.55
C ALA A 35 36.26 32.41 6.38
N THR A 36 35.42 31.38 6.62
CA THR A 36 35.16 30.69 7.92
C THR A 36 34.27 31.48 8.90
N VAL A 37 33.31 30.98 9.69
CA VAL A 37 32.80 29.64 10.07
C VAL A 37 31.57 29.91 11.00
N ASP A 38 30.64 28.94 11.07
CA ASP A 38 29.59 28.68 12.10
C ASP A 38 28.41 29.64 12.38
N ALA A 39 27.21 29.16 12.06
CA ALA A 39 26.23 28.72 13.06
C ALA A 39 25.09 27.93 12.37
N ARG A 40 24.96 26.65 12.70
CA ARG A 40 23.84 25.79 12.33
C ARG A 40 22.82 25.78 13.46
N ASP A 41 21.56 25.77 13.02
CA ASP A 41 20.36 25.22 13.66
C ASP A 41 19.40 26.09 14.49
N ILE A 42 18.13 25.72 14.29
CA ILE A 42 16.86 26.10 14.93
C ILE A 42 16.12 27.28 14.26
N ALA A 43 15.33 26.95 13.22
CA ALA A 43 13.90 27.26 13.16
C ALA A 43 13.30 26.75 11.83
N GLY A 44 12.43 25.75 11.93
CA GLY A 44 11.56 25.34 10.83
C GLY A 44 10.71 26.50 10.34
N LYS A 45 10.79 26.79 9.05
CA LYS A 45 9.88 27.72 8.37
C LYS A 45 9.24 27.01 7.18
N GLN A 46 7.91 26.93 7.28
CA GLN A 46 6.95 26.84 6.20
C GLN A 46 7.53 27.44 4.90
N LYS A 47 7.70 26.59 3.87
CA LYS A 47 7.84 27.06 2.50
C LYS A 47 6.47 27.58 2.04
N GLY A 48 6.18 28.83 2.41
CA GLY A 48 5.31 29.66 1.59
C GLY A 48 5.95 29.78 0.21
N SER A 49 5.21 29.38 -0.82
CA SER A 49 5.59 29.58 -2.22
C SER A 49 5.61 31.09 -2.50
N PHE A 50 6.73 31.73 -2.22
CA PHE A 50 7.06 33.00 -2.85
C PHE A 50 7.46 32.67 -4.29
N ILE A 51 6.58 33.01 -5.23
CA ILE A 51 6.94 33.20 -6.62
C ILE A 51 7.96 34.35 -6.64
N GLY A 52 9.24 33.99 -6.58
CA GLY A 52 10.32 34.92 -6.86
C GLY A 52 10.17 35.40 -8.28
N VAL A 53 10.08 36.71 -8.47
CA VAL A 53 10.17 37.37 -9.77
C VAL A 53 11.51 36.98 -10.39
N VAL A 54 11.51 35.95 -11.24
CA VAL A 54 12.65 35.57 -12.05
C VAL A 54 12.86 36.71 -13.06
N CYS A 55 14.04 37.31 -13.05
CA CYS A 55 14.38 38.44 -13.91
C CYS A 55 14.09 38.10 -15.39
N ARG A 56 13.27 38.95 -16.02
CA ARG A 56 13.03 38.96 -17.46
C ARG A 56 14.36 39.25 -18.15
N THR A 57 14.79 38.39 -19.08
CA THR A 57 15.95 38.73 -19.91
C THR A 57 15.45 39.41 -21.19
N ALA A 58 16.19 40.40 -21.71
CA ALA A 58 15.79 41.12 -22.92
C ALA A 58 15.55 40.18 -24.12
N GLN A 59 16.24 39.05 -24.16
CA GLN A 59 16.07 37.99 -25.15
C GLN A 59 14.69 37.31 -25.07
N ASP A 60 14.11 37.15 -23.88
CA ASP A 60 12.78 36.56 -23.69
C ASP A 60 11.66 37.46 -24.22
N GLU A 61 11.83 38.78 -24.09
CA GLU A 61 10.89 39.79 -24.60
C GLU A 61 11.02 39.94 -26.12
N GLU A 62 12.24 39.85 -26.64
CA GLU A 62 12.53 39.83 -28.08
C GLU A 62 11.93 38.58 -28.75
N ALA A 63 12.10 37.40 -28.13
CA ALA A 63 11.50 36.14 -28.60
C ALA A 63 9.95 36.22 -28.62
N GLU A 64 9.34 36.77 -27.56
CA GLU A 64 7.88 36.95 -27.47
C GLU A 64 7.35 37.94 -28.52
N ALA A 65 8.05 39.06 -28.73
CA ALA A 65 7.69 40.07 -29.72
C ALA A 65 7.82 39.53 -31.15
N LEU A 66 8.87 38.76 -31.43
CA LEU A 66 9.09 38.11 -32.72
C LEU A 66 8.00 37.06 -32.98
N LEU A 67 7.72 36.20 -32.00
CA LEU A 67 6.65 35.20 -32.08
C LEU A 67 5.28 35.85 -32.34
N SER A 68 4.96 36.91 -31.61
CA SER A 68 3.72 37.67 -31.78
C SER A 68 3.61 38.29 -33.18
N ARG A 69 4.71 38.81 -33.72
CA ARG A 69 4.78 39.36 -35.09
C ARG A 69 4.58 38.28 -36.14
N LEU A 70 5.24 37.13 -36.01
CA LEU A 70 5.07 36.00 -36.94
C LEU A 70 3.65 35.45 -36.91
N PHE A 71 3.06 35.33 -35.71
CA PHE A 71 1.68 34.91 -35.57
C PHE A 71 0.70 35.91 -36.21
N HIS A 72 0.94 37.22 -36.05
CA HIS A 72 0.14 38.24 -36.73
C HIS A 72 0.26 38.19 -38.25
N ILE A 73 1.46 37.92 -38.78
CA ILE A 73 1.67 37.71 -40.22
C ILE A 73 0.90 36.47 -40.68
N PHE A 74 0.93 35.37 -39.91
CA PHE A 74 0.15 34.17 -40.20
C PHE A 74 -1.36 34.44 -40.23
N LEU A 75 -1.89 35.20 -39.26
CA LEU A 75 -3.31 35.56 -39.24
C LEU A 75 -3.75 36.36 -40.47
N LEU A 76 -2.84 37.11 -41.10
CA LEU A 76 -3.12 37.93 -42.29
C LEU A 76 -2.84 37.22 -43.62
N SER A 77 -1.83 36.36 -43.67
CA SER A 77 -1.30 35.78 -44.92
C SER A 77 -1.46 34.27 -45.04
N GLY A 78 -1.67 33.55 -43.94
CA GLY A 78 -1.70 32.09 -43.88
C GLY A 78 -0.34 31.40 -44.13
N GLN A 79 0.73 32.16 -44.40
CA GLN A 79 2.06 31.64 -44.69
C GLN A 79 2.97 31.65 -43.45
N VAL A 80 3.90 30.68 -43.38
CA VAL A 80 4.75 30.42 -42.21
C VAL A 80 6.23 30.26 -42.64
N ASP A 81 6.73 31.19 -43.44
CA ASP A 81 8.06 31.04 -44.07
C ASP A 81 9.23 31.33 -43.11
N GLY A 82 10.01 30.28 -42.84
CA GLY A 82 11.23 30.32 -42.03
C GLY A 82 10.99 30.68 -40.56
N ALA A 83 9.78 30.45 -40.03
CA ALA A 83 9.41 30.80 -38.66
C ALA A 83 10.26 30.04 -37.62
N LEU A 84 10.49 28.75 -37.83
CA LEU A 84 11.26 27.88 -36.93
C LEU A 84 12.72 28.33 -36.80
N GLU A 85 13.41 28.54 -37.91
CA GLU A 85 14.82 28.97 -37.89
C GLU A 85 14.98 30.34 -37.20
N LYS A 86 14.05 31.27 -37.45
CA LYS A 86 14.05 32.60 -36.82
C LYS A 86 13.81 32.51 -35.30
N LEU A 87 12.93 31.63 -34.85
CA LEU A 87 12.60 31.45 -33.42
C LEU A 87 13.69 30.67 -32.68
N GLN A 88 14.36 29.72 -33.34
CA GLN A 88 15.53 29.02 -32.81
C GLN A 88 16.71 29.98 -32.60
N ASN A 89 16.99 30.84 -33.57
CA ASN A 89 18.12 31.79 -33.50
C ASN A 89 17.99 32.81 -32.35
N VAL A 90 16.77 33.07 -31.88
CA VAL A 90 16.48 34.00 -30.77
C VAL A 90 16.34 33.26 -29.43
N GLY A 91 16.51 31.93 -29.40
CA GLY A 91 16.45 31.15 -28.17
C GLY A 91 15.03 30.96 -27.60
N ALA A 92 13.99 31.02 -28.44
CA ALA A 92 12.59 30.90 -27.99
C ALA A 92 12.25 29.56 -27.30
N PHE A 93 13.11 28.55 -27.48
CA PHE A 93 12.98 27.19 -26.94
C PHE A 93 13.93 26.92 -25.75
N GLU A 94 14.62 27.92 -25.19
CA GLU A 94 15.62 27.69 -24.13
C GLU A 94 15.01 27.55 -22.73
N ARG A 95 13.87 28.20 -22.45
CA ARG A 95 13.20 28.16 -21.15
C ARG A 95 12.00 27.22 -21.16
N ASP A 96 11.76 26.53 -20.04
CA ASP A 96 10.58 25.67 -19.86
C ASP A 96 9.47 26.34 -19.05
N GLY A 97 8.28 25.73 -19.11
CA GLY A 97 7.11 26.08 -18.31
C GLY A 97 6.50 27.44 -18.67
N GLU A 98 5.95 28.12 -17.67
CA GLU A 98 5.22 29.39 -17.84
C GLU A 98 6.09 30.55 -18.35
N THR A 99 7.42 30.44 -18.23
CA THR A 99 8.37 31.48 -18.67
C THR A 99 8.68 31.42 -20.16
N ASN A 100 8.36 30.30 -20.81
CA ASN A 100 8.58 30.10 -22.23
C ASN A 100 7.78 31.13 -23.08
N ALA A 101 8.39 31.64 -24.16
CA ALA A 101 7.76 32.63 -25.03
C ALA A 101 6.44 32.13 -25.66
N PHE A 102 6.35 30.85 -26.03
CA PHE A 102 5.14 30.25 -26.60
C PHE A 102 4.01 30.13 -25.56
N ALA A 103 4.33 29.73 -24.33
CA ALA A 103 3.37 29.68 -23.23
C ALA A 103 2.86 31.08 -22.86
N ARG A 104 3.74 32.10 -22.86
CA ARG A 104 3.37 33.51 -22.65
C ARG A 104 2.48 34.07 -23.74
N VAL A 105 2.80 33.83 -25.02
CA VAL A 105 1.93 34.27 -26.13
C VAL A 105 0.56 33.57 -26.04
N SER A 106 0.52 32.27 -25.75
CA SER A 106 -0.73 31.54 -25.51
C SER A 106 -1.53 32.15 -24.34
N LYS A 107 -0.88 32.43 -23.20
CA LYS A 107 -1.50 33.13 -22.06
C LYS A 107 -2.03 34.50 -22.46
N SER A 108 -1.28 35.26 -23.25
CA SER A 108 -1.71 36.58 -23.73
C SER A 108 -2.96 36.52 -24.59
N ILE A 109 -3.11 35.49 -25.43
CA ILE A 109 -4.28 35.26 -26.29
C ILE A 109 -5.52 35.00 -25.42
N VAL A 110 -5.38 34.10 -24.45
CA VAL A 110 -6.47 33.62 -23.60
C VAL A 110 -6.85 34.65 -22.53
N ASP A 111 -5.89 35.42 -22.01
CA ASP A 111 -6.11 36.47 -21.02
C ASP A 111 -6.38 37.86 -21.64
N THR A 112 -6.69 37.94 -22.93
CA THR A 112 -7.02 39.22 -23.58
C THR A 112 -8.24 39.87 -22.91
N LEU A 113 -8.07 41.13 -22.48
CA LEU A 113 -9.15 41.93 -21.88
C LEU A 113 -10.09 42.46 -22.97
N ALA A 114 -11.39 42.40 -22.71
CA ALA A 114 -12.39 43.02 -23.56
C ALA A 114 -12.40 44.56 -23.43
N LYS A 115 -13.04 45.23 -24.40
CA LYS A 115 -13.49 46.63 -24.25
C LYS A 115 -14.65 46.66 -23.22
N HIS A 116 -14.69 47.67 -22.35
CA HIS A 116 -15.66 47.76 -21.23
C HIS A 116 -17.11 47.50 -21.67
N TRP A 117 -17.84 46.66 -20.93
CA TRP A 117 -19.22 46.26 -21.28
C TRP A 117 -20.31 47.08 -20.59
N THR A 118 -19.99 47.90 -19.59
CA THR A 118 -20.95 48.48 -18.64
C THR A 118 -21.58 49.80 -19.05
N THR A 119 -21.33 50.33 -20.25
CA THR A 119 -21.76 51.70 -20.63
C THR A 119 -23.21 51.87 -21.08
N THR A 120 -24.03 50.82 -21.17
CA THR A 120 -25.45 50.96 -21.58
C THR A 120 -26.40 50.14 -20.70
N ARG A 121 -27.29 50.86 -19.99
CA ARG A 121 -28.39 50.31 -19.17
C ARG A 121 -29.41 49.57 -20.05
N GLY A 122 -29.22 48.27 -20.15
CA GLY A 122 -30.02 47.25 -20.85
C GLY A 122 -29.29 45.90 -20.78
N ALA A 123 -28.57 45.68 -19.69
CA ALA A 123 -27.19 45.21 -19.71
C ALA A 123 -27.00 43.69 -19.59
N GLU A 124 -27.99 42.93 -19.10
CA GLU A 124 -27.76 41.52 -18.77
C GLU A 124 -27.77 40.61 -20.01
N ILE A 125 -28.77 40.75 -20.90
CA ILE A 125 -28.90 39.91 -22.11
C ILE A 125 -27.84 40.28 -23.16
N ILE A 126 -27.54 41.57 -23.32
CA ILE A 126 -26.53 42.05 -24.26
C ILE A 126 -25.12 41.70 -23.74
N ALA A 127 -24.84 41.83 -22.44
CA ALA A 127 -23.58 41.32 -21.88
C ALA A 127 -23.48 39.78 -21.97
N LEU A 128 -24.62 39.06 -21.97
CA LEU A 128 -24.67 37.61 -22.16
C LEU A 128 -24.06 37.16 -23.48
N ALA A 129 -24.58 37.69 -24.59
CA ALA A 129 -24.13 37.36 -25.94
C ALA A 129 -22.72 37.88 -26.23
N VAL A 130 -22.36 39.05 -25.69
CA VAL A 130 -21.02 39.64 -25.89
C VAL A 130 -19.92 38.80 -25.23
N VAL A 131 -20.15 38.29 -24.01
CA VAL A 131 -19.18 37.41 -23.32
C VAL A 131 -19.01 36.09 -24.07
N SER A 132 -20.11 35.44 -24.47
CA SER A 132 -20.06 34.18 -25.21
C SER A 132 -19.32 34.33 -26.55
N ASN A 133 -19.62 35.39 -27.32
CA ASN A 133 -18.92 35.65 -28.58
C ASN A 133 -17.43 35.92 -28.35
N GLN A 134 -17.05 36.65 -27.30
CA GLN A 134 -15.64 36.90 -26.99
C GLN A 134 -14.90 35.61 -26.64
N LEU A 135 -15.48 34.72 -25.84
CA LEU A 135 -14.85 33.45 -25.49
C LEU A 135 -14.66 32.56 -26.72
N ILE A 136 -15.63 32.55 -27.64
CA ILE A 136 -15.53 31.83 -28.92
C ILE A 136 -14.44 32.46 -29.81
N GLU A 137 -14.36 33.79 -29.90
CA GLU A 137 -13.29 34.48 -30.63
C GLU A 137 -11.90 34.15 -30.06
N LYS A 138 -11.77 34.07 -28.73
CA LYS A 138 -10.54 33.62 -28.07
C LYS A 138 -10.21 32.17 -28.44
N GLN A 139 -11.21 31.28 -28.50
CA GLN A 139 -11.02 29.88 -28.85
C GLN A 139 -10.53 29.73 -30.28
N GLN A 140 -11.18 30.39 -31.23
CA GLN A 140 -10.75 30.41 -32.62
C GLN A 140 -9.35 30.98 -32.79
N LYS A 141 -8.97 32.00 -32.00
CA LYS A 141 -7.62 32.57 -32.05
C LYS A 141 -6.58 31.61 -31.46
N HIS A 142 -6.91 30.88 -30.40
CA HIS A 142 -6.04 29.85 -29.82
C HIS A 142 -5.89 28.64 -30.76
N GLU A 143 -6.96 28.19 -31.41
CA GLU A 143 -6.90 27.13 -32.44
C GLU A 143 -6.02 27.54 -33.62
N LYS A 144 -6.14 28.79 -34.11
CA LYS A 144 -5.22 29.33 -35.12
C LYS A 144 -3.77 29.38 -34.63
N PHE A 145 -3.55 29.59 -33.35
CA PHE A 145 -2.21 29.52 -32.75
C PHE A 145 -1.67 28.08 -32.75
N LEU A 146 -2.49 27.08 -32.44
CA LEU A 146 -2.11 25.67 -32.58
C LEU A 146 -1.79 25.31 -34.05
N GLN A 147 -2.62 25.74 -35.00
CA GLN A 147 -2.37 25.56 -36.43
C GLN A 147 -1.04 26.20 -36.86
N PHE A 148 -0.73 27.39 -36.37
CA PHE A 148 0.56 28.04 -36.59
C PHE A 148 1.71 27.19 -36.04
N LEU A 149 1.60 26.62 -34.84
CA LEU A 149 2.63 25.75 -34.25
C LEU A 149 2.87 24.47 -35.07
N ALA A 150 1.82 23.88 -35.64
CA ALA A 150 1.95 22.72 -36.53
C ALA A 150 2.59 23.09 -37.88
N LEU A 151 2.09 24.13 -38.56
CA LEU A 151 2.59 24.54 -39.87
C LEU A 151 4.03 25.09 -39.82
N SER A 152 4.42 25.69 -38.69
CA SER A 152 5.81 26.14 -38.45
C SER A 152 6.75 25.01 -38.03
N LYS A 153 6.26 23.79 -37.77
CA LYS A 153 7.01 22.69 -37.11
C LYS A 153 7.52 23.02 -35.70
N CYS A 154 7.07 24.12 -35.09
CA CYS A 154 7.44 24.44 -33.70
C CYS A 154 6.85 23.44 -32.70
N HIS A 155 5.74 22.76 -33.05
CA HIS A 155 5.14 21.71 -32.22
C HIS A 155 6.11 20.53 -31.97
N GLU A 156 6.78 20.05 -33.01
CA GLU A 156 7.75 18.94 -32.91
C GLU A 156 8.93 19.32 -32.00
N GLU A 157 9.46 20.54 -32.17
CA GLU A 157 10.53 21.07 -31.34
C GLU A 157 10.12 21.25 -29.87
N LEU A 158 8.91 21.77 -29.61
CA LEU A 158 8.38 21.92 -28.25
C LEU A 158 8.16 20.55 -27.58
N CYS A 159 7.66 19.58 -28.34
CA CYS A 159 7.44 18.22 -27.84
C CYS A 159 8.76 17.53 -27.41
N VAL A 160 9.86 17.81 -28.11
CA VAL A 160 11.17 17.24 -27.80
C VAL A 160 11.90 18.03 -26.70
N LYS A 161 11.93 19.37 -26.79
CA LYS A 161 12.79 20.22 -25.94
C LYS A 161 12.09 20.82 -24.71
N GLN A 162 10.80 21.17 -24.80
CA GLN A 162 10.10 21.99 -23.80
C GLN A 162 8.65 21.50 -23.59
N ARG A 163 8.53 20.31 -22.98
CA ARG A 163 7.25 19.57 -22.85
C ARG A 163 6.26 20.26 -21.92
N HIS A 164 6.75 20.85 -20.81
CA HIS A 164 5.88 21.54 -19.87
C HIS A 164 5.27 22.80 -20.51
N ALA A 165 6.04 23.54 -21.33
CA ALA A 165 5.51 24.66 -22.09
C ALA A 165 4.41 24.24 -23.09
N LEU A 166 4.60 23.12 -23.81
CA LEU A 166 3.57 22.59 -24.70
C LEU A 166 2.30 22.17 -23.96
N GLN A 167 2.47 21.50 -22.81
CA GLN A 167 1.34 21.15 -21.94
C GLN A 167 0.56 22.40 -21.53
N ILE A 168 1.21 23.44 -21.03
CA ILE A 168 0.55 24.68 -20.60
C ILE A 168 -0.25 25.32 -21.75
N ILE A 169 0.26 25.28 -22.98
CA ILE A 169 -0.45 25.81 -24.16
C ILE A 169 -1.74 25.03 -24.41
N LEU A 170 -1.72 23.70 -24.28
CA LEU A 170 -2.89 22.84 -24.44
C LEU A 170 -3.86 23.01 -23.27
N GLU A 171 -3.37 23.15 -22.04
CA GLU A 171 -4.18 23.44 -20.85
C GLU A 171 -4.93 24.78 -20.97
N HIS A 172 -4.36 25.78 -21.66
CA HIS A 172 -5.11 27.00 -21.96
C HIS A 172 -6.33 26.74 -22.86
N GLY A 173 -6.24 25.81 -23.81
CA GLY A 173 -7.36 25.37 -24.63
C GLY A 173 -8.43 24.63 -23.82
N GLU A 174 -7.99 23.74 -22.91
CA GLU A 174 -8.87 23.06 -21.95
C GLU A 174 -9.64 24.07 -21.06
N LYS A 175 -8.92 25.03 -20.45
CA LYS A 175 -9.50 26.06 -19.58
C LYS A 175 -10.48 26.96 -20.33
N LEU A 176 -10.18 27.28 -21.59
CA LEU A 176 -11.05 28.10 -22.44
C LEU A 176 -12.36 27.37 -22.80
N THR A 177 -12.26 26.09 -23.14
CA THR A 177 -13.43 25.23 -23.39
C THR A 177 -14.28 25.10 -22.12
N GLY A 178 -13.64 24.87 -20.96
CA GLY A 178 -14.31 24.84 -19.66
C GLY A 178 -15.01 26.17 -19.32
N MET A 179 -14.40 27.31 -19.62
CA MET A 179 -15.00 28.63 -19.40
C MET A 179 -16.19 28.93 -20.31
N ILE A 180 -16.16 28.49 -21.57
CA ILE A 180 -17.29 28.59 -22.50
C ILE A 180 -18.47 27.78 -21.95
N GLN A 181 -18.22 26.53 -21.57
CA GLN A 181 -19.24 25.64 -21.03
C GLN A 181 -19.80 26.11 -19.68
N LEU A 182 -18.95 26.70 -18.82
CA LEU A 182 -19.38 27.35 -17.59
C LEU A 182 -20.32 28.54 -17.87
N ARG A 183 -20.02 29.33 -18.90
CA ARG A 183 -20.87 30.45 -19.32
C ARG A 183 -22.21 29.97 -19.87
N GLU A 184 -22.21 28.94 -20.69
CA GLU A 184 -23.45 28.31 -21.19
C GLU A 184 -24.30 27.76 -20.05
N LEU A 185 -23.68 27.11 -19.06
CA LEU A 185 -24.35 26.65 -17.86
C LEU A 185 -24.99 27.81 -17.08
N GLN A 186 -24.27 28.91 -16.89
CA GLN A 186 -24.82 30.10 -16.26
C GLN A 186 -26.03 30.65 -17.02
N ASN A 187 -25.98 30.65 -18.36
CA ASN A 187 -27.08 31.11 -19.20
C ASN A 187 -28.31 30.22 -19.01
N MET A 188 -28.14 28.89 -18.97
CA MET A 188 -29.22 27.94 -18.70
C MET A 188 -29.85 28.16 -17.31
N ILE A 189 -29.03 28.35 -16.28
CA ILE A 189 -29.51 28.62 -14.90
C ILE A 189 -30.27 29.95 -14.82
N SER A 190 -29.82 30.97 -15.57
CA SER A 190 -30.48 32.28 -15.60
C SER A 190 -31.82 32.21 -16.34
N GLN A 191 -31.89 31.44 -17.43
CA GLN A 191 -33.11 31.24 -18.21
C GLN A 191 -34.15 30.43 -17.45
N SER A 192 -33.76 29.37 -16.73
CA SER A 192 -34.70 28.55 -15.94
C SER A 192 -35.33 29.33 -14.78
N ARG A 193 -34.62 30.30 -14.21
CA ARG A 193 -35.15 31.22 -13.20
C ARG A 193 -36.14 32.24 -13.78
N SER A 194 -35.94 32.66 -15.04
CA SER A 194 -36.82 33.62 -15.72
C SER A 194 -38.18 33.04 -16.13
N THR A 195 -38.27 31.73 -16.42
CA THR A 195 -39.51 31.04 -16.81
C THR A 195 -40.37 30.59 -15.63
N GLY A 196 -39.84 30.60 -14.40
CA GLY A 196 -40.56 30.20 -13.18
C GLY A 196 -41.44 31.29 -12.54
N VAL A 197 -41.40 32.54 -13.01
CA VAL A 197 -42.12 33.67 -12.42
C VAL A 197 -43.47 33.87 -13.11
N ASN A 198 -44.43 33.02 -12.80
CA ASN A 198 -45.86 33.22 -13.13
C ASN A 198 -46.77 33.04 -11.89
N SER A 199 -46.27 33.33 -10.69
CA SER A 199 -47.07 33.46 -9.48
C SER A 199 -46.86 34.85 -8.85
N GLN A 200 -47.95 35.59 -8.75
CA GLN A 200 -48.02 36.97 -8.29
C GLN A 200 -47.57 37.12 -6.82
N GLN A 201 -46.48 37.86 -6.58
CA GLN A 201 -46.37 38.82 -5.46
C GLN A 201 -45.15 39.73 -5.66
N PRO A 202 -45.32 41.06 -5.71
CA PRO A 202 -44.20 42.00 -5.81
C PRO A 202 -43.80 42.47 -4.41
N SER A 203 -42.65 42.04 -3.90
CA SER A 203 -41.74 42.83 -3.01
C SER A 203 -40.75 41.92 -2.28
N VAL A 204 -39.56 41.70 -2.87
CA VAL A 204 -38.22 41.80 -2.26
C VAL A 204 -37.25 41.83 -3.45
N GLU A 205 -36.84 43.02 -3.90
CA GLU A 205 -35.89 43.24 -5.01
C GLU A 205 -34.43 42.84 -4.67
N LYS A 206 -34.24 41.81 -3.84
CA LYS A 206 -32.96 41.18 -3.48
C LYS A 206 -33.09 39.65 -3.37
N GLU A 207 -33.97 39.05 -4.16
CA GLU A 207 -34.08 37.60 -4.30
C GLU A 207 -32.90 37.02 -5.12
N VAL A 208 -31.76 36.97 -4.43
CA VAL A 208 -30.76 35.91 -4.46
C VAL A 208 -30.11 35.59 -5.82
N SER A 209 -28.95 36.21 -6.06
CA SER A 209 -27.94 35.73 -7.00
C SER A 209 -27.67 34.23 -6.82
N GLY A 210 -27.49 33.49 -7.92
CA GLY A 210 -27.15 32.06 -7.86
C GLY A 210 -25.75 31.82 -7.29
N ALA A 211 -25.51 30.64 -6.71
CA ALA A 211 -24.23 30.33 -6.06
C ALA A 211 -23.04 30.42 -7.04
N LEU A 212 -23.28 30.07 -8.30
CA LEU A 212 -22.29 30.24 -9.37
C LEU A 212 -21.95 31.71 -9.61
N TRP A 213 -22.92 32.63 -9.53
CA TRP A 213 -22.65 34.06 -9.71
C TRP A 213 -21.85 34.62 -8.54
N ASP A 214 -22.19 34.23 -7.32
CA ASP A 214 -21.44 34.62 -6.11
C ASP A 214 -19.99 34.14 -6.19
N LEU A 215 -19.76 32.90 -6.66
CA LEU A 215 -18.41 32.37 -6.91
C LEU A 215 -17.64 33.18 -7.95
N ILE A 216 -18.26 33.49 -9.10
CA ILE A 216 -17.66 34.31 -10.16
C ILE A 216 -17.23 35.68 -9.62
N GLN A 217 -18.07 36.29 -8.79
CA GLN A 217 -17.78 37.59 -8.17
C GLN A 217 -16.59 37.52 -7.21
N ILE A 218 -16.51 36.48 -6.37
CA ILE A 218 -15.40 36.27 -5.41
C ILE A 218 -14.08 36.03 -6.15
N VAL A 219 -14.09 35.17 -7.17
CA VAL A 219 -12.89 34.87 -7.96
C VAL A 219 -12.44 36.10 -8.75
N GLY A 220 -13.39 36.80 -9.38
CA GLY A 220 -13.14 38.04 -10.11
C GLY A 220 -12.59 39.15 -9.22
N GLU A 221 -13.12 39.31 -8.00
CA GLU A 221 -12.62 40.28 -7.03
C GLU A 221 -11.18 39.97 -6.61
N ARG A 222 -10.86 38.69 -6.39
CA ARG A 222 -9.50 38.30 -6.02
C ARG A 222 -8.52 38.50 -7.17
N ALA A 223 -8.88 38.12 -8.40
CA ALA A 223 -8.07 38.39 -9.59
C ALA A 223 -7.86 39.90 -9.80
N ARG A 224 -8.88 40.71 -9.52
CA ARG A 224 -8.81 42.18 -9.54
C ARG A 224 -7.84 42.71 -8.48
N ARG A 225 -7.92 42.24 -7.23
CA ARG A 225 -7.01 42.66 -6.14
C ARG A 225 -5.55 42.30 -6.46
N ASN A 226 -5.33 41.18 -7.14
CA ASN A 226 -3.99 40.73 -7.52
C ASN A 226 -3.40 41.52 -8.70
N THR A 227 -4.23 42.20 -9.50
CA THR A 227 -3.78 42.94 -10.71
C THR A 227 -4.17 44.41 -10.65
N VAL A 228 -3.20 45.29 -10.35
CA VAL A 228 -3.40 46.75 -10.20
C VAL A 228 -4.09 47.39 -11.41
N LEU A 229 -3.84 46.89 -12.63
CA LEU A 229 -4.42 47.42 -13.88
C LEU A 229 -5.92 47.11 -14.07
N LEU A 230 -6.52 46.29 -13.22
CA LEU A 230 -7.91 45.82 -13.36
C LEU A 230 -8.88 46.45 -12.34
N MET A 231 -8.41 47.37 -11.49
CA MET A 231 -9.19 47.92 -10.37
C MET A 231 -10.48 48.63 -10.79
N ASP A 232 -10.51 49.21 -12.00
CA ASP A 232 -11.68 49.93 -12.53
C ASP A 232 -12.68 49.01 -13.28
N ARG A 233 -12.41 47.70 -13.37
CA ARG A 233 -13.23 46.72 -14.09
C ARG A 233 -14.22 46.01 -13.17
N ASP A 234 -15.31 45.54 -13.76
CA ASP A 234 -16.27 44.66 -13.08
C ASP A 234 -15.66 43.28 -12.79
N ASN A 235 -16.01 42.67 -11.67
CA ASN A 235 -15.44 41.39 -11.23
C ASN A 235 -15.74 40.27 -12.23
N ALA A 236 -16.96 40.23 -12.77
CA ALA A 236 -17.35 39.22 -13.76
C ALA A 236 -16.56 39.40 -15.07
N GLU A 237 -16.30 40.65 -15.49
CA GLU A 237 -15.48 40.94 -16.66
C GLU A 237 -14.02 40.49 -16.45
N VAL A 238 -13.47 40.71 -15.26
CA VAL A 238 -12.13 40.24 -14.88
C VAL A 238 -12.07 38.71 -14.90
N PHE A 239 -13.08 38.03 -14.38
CA PHE A 239 -13.16 36.57 -14.35
C PHE A 239 -13.13 35.96 -15.76
N TYR A 240 -14.01 36.40 -16.68
CA TYR A 240 -14.02 35.90 -18.06
C TYR A 240 -12.83 36.38 -18.91
N SER A 241 -12.09 37.38 -18.41
CA SER A 241 -10.87 37.83 -19.06
C SER A 241 -9.62 37.10 -18.58
N LYS A 242 -9.60 36.49 -17.40
CA LYS A 242 -8.44 35.80 -16.80
C LYS A 242 -8.64 34.30 -16.74
N ILE A 243 -8.60 33.68 -17.92
CA ILE A 243 -8.92 32.25 -18.10
C ILE A 243 -7.72 31.36 -17.72
N SER A 244 -6.49 31.86 -17.83
CA SER A 244 -5.30 31.10 -17.43
C SER A 244 -5.31 30.71 -15.95
N ASP A 245 -5.96 31.53 -15.11
CA ASP A 245 -6.04 31.38 -13.65
C ASP A 245 -7.32 30.62 -13.20
N LEU A 246 -7.95 29.82 -14.08
CA LEU A 246 -9.17 29.06 -13.76
C LEU A 246 -9.06 28.18 -12.50
N GLY A 247 -7.85 27.75 -12.14
CA GLY A 247 -7.58 27.04 -10.88
C GLY A 247 -7.99 27.80 -9.61
N GLU A 248 -8.04 29.14 -9.67
CA GLU A 248 -8.46 29.98 -8.55
C GLU A 248 -9.94 29.79 -8.18
N VAL A 249 -10.77 29.28 -9.10
CA VAL A 249 -12.15 28.88 -8.80
C VAL A 249 -12.17 27.84 -7.68
N PHE A 250 -11.34 26.80 -7.79
CA PHE A 250 -11.27 25.72 -6.82
C PHE A 250 -10.63 26.14 -5.50
N TYR A 251 -9.66 27.06 -5.55
CA TYR A 251 -9.14 27.68 -4.34
C TYR A 251 -10.23 28.46 -3.59
N CYS A 252 -10.99 29.28 -4.32
CA CYS A 252 -12.06 30.09 -3.72
C CYS A 252 -13.17 29.21 -3.16
N LEU A 253 -13.50 28.09 -3.82
CA LEU A 253 -14.40 27.08 -3.26
C LEU A 253 -13.86 26.55 -1.92
N ASN A 254 -12.60 26.12 -1.87
CA ASN A 254 -12.01 25.58 -0.64
C ASN A 254 -12.02 26.60 0.53
N LYS A 255 -11.80 27.90 0.27
CA LYS A 255 -11.68 28.92 1.32
C LYS A 255 -12.95 29.70 1.64
N HIS A 256 -13.89 29.77 0.71
CA HIS A 256 -15.07 30.64 0.81
C HIS A 256 -16.39 29.90 0.61
N LEU A 257 -16.41 28.56 0.64
CA LEU A 257 -17.65 27.78 0.54
C LEU A 257 -18.69 28.21 1.58
N ASP A 258 -18.28 28.38 2.84
CA ASP A 258 -19.16 28.80 3.94
C ASP A 258 -19.79 30.19 3.72
N TYR A 259 -19.12 31.04 2.95
CA TYR A 259 -19.65 32.36 2.60
C TYR A 259 -20.65 32.28 1.43
N ILE A 260 -20.48 31.33 0.52
CA ILE A 260 -21.39 31.08 -0.60
C ILE A 260 -22.62 30.28 -0.15
N ILE A 261 -22.44 29.33 0.78
CA ILE A 261 -23.49 28.52 1.38
C ILE A 261 -23.52 28.80 2.88
N SER A 262 -24.23 29.86 3.26
CA SER A 262 -24.36 30.22 4.66
C SER A 262 -25.25 29.21 5.39
N VAL A 263 -24.80 28.75 6.56
CA VAL A 263 -25.53 27.83 7.45
C VAL A 263 -26.91 28.37 7.87
N GLU A 264 -27.10 29.69 7.85
CA GLU A 264 -28.36 30.37 8.18
C GLU A 264 -29.46 30.22 7.11
N GLN A 265 -29.12 29.78 5.88
CA GLN A 265 -30.09 29.58 4.81
C GLN A 265 -30.90 28.30 5.02
N PRO A 266 -32.15 28.22 4.51
CA PRO A 266 -32.94 27.00 4.58
C PRO A 266 -32.27 25.86 3.79
N LEU A 267 -32.36 24.62 4.30
CA LEU A 267 -31.71 23.43 3.72
C LEU A 267 -31.95 23.28 2.22
N LYS A 268 -33.19 23.53 1.74
CA LYS A 268 -33.52 23.48 0.31
C LYS A 268 -32.69 24.44 -0.56
N VAL A 269 -32.39 25.63 -0.05
CA VAL A 269 -31.54 26.61 -0.75
C VAL A 269 -30.07 26.20 -0.67
N GLN A 270 -29.62 25.66 0.46
CA GLN A 270 -28.25 25.13 0.59
C GLN A 270 -28.01 23.98 -0.40
N VAL A 271 -28.96 23.05 -0.51
CA VAL A 271 -28.95 21.94 -1.47
C VAL A 271 -28.89 22.43 -2.90
N GLN A 272 -29.78 23.36 -3.28
CA GLN A 272 -29.79 23.93 -4.63
C GLN A 272 -28.45 24.61 -4.97
N ARG A 273 -27.90 25.38 -4.04
CA ARG A 273 -26.60 26.05 -4.22
C ARG A 273 -25.45 25.05 -4.35
N ALA A 274 -25.41 24.00 -3.53
CA ALA A 274 -24.41 22.95 -3.60
C ALA A 274 -24.47 22.20 -4.94
N CYS A 275 -25.68 21.86 -5.42
CA CYS A 275 -25.86 21.22 -6.73
C CYS A 275 -25.44 22.14 -7.89
N GLU A 276 -25.73 23.45 -7.82
CA GLU A 276 -25.26 24.43 -8.80
C GLU A 276 -23.72 24.49 -8.86
N LEU A 277 -23.05 24.51 -7.70
CA LEU A 277 -21.59 24.53 -7.61
C LEU A 277 -20.97 23.20 -8.07
N SER A 278 -21.55 22.06 -7.68
CA SER A 278 -21.12 20.73 -8.12
C SER A 278 -21.20 20.61 -9.64
N LYS A 279 -22.34 21.00 -10.24
CA LYS A 279 -22.53 21.01 -11.69
C LYS A 279 -21.52 21.89 -12.40
N ALA A 280 -21.24 23.08 -11.87
CA ALA A 280 -20.22 23.96 -12.43
C ALA A 280 -18.81 23.34 -12.41
N CYS A 281 -18.42 22.74 -11.29
CA CYS A 281 -17.12 22.07 -11.15
C CYS A 281 -16.99 20.89 -12.13
N VAL A 282 -18.02 20.05 -12.21
CA VAL A 282 -18.08 18.90 -13.11
C VAL A 282 -17.99 19.34 -14.56
N THR A 283 -18.76 20.36 -14.97
CA THR A 283 -18.73 20.87 -16.34
C THR A 283 -17.34 21.34 -16.71
N ILE A 284 -16.66 22.12 -15.86
CA ILE A 284 -15.30 22.60 -16.12
C ILE A 284 -14.32 21.44 -16.36
N VAL A 285 -14.30 20.46 -15.44
CA VAL A 285 -13.32 19.36 -15.51
C VAL A 285 -13.63 18.38 -16.64
N ARG A 286 -14.91 18.01 -16.85
CA ARG A 286 -15.30 17.13 -17.96
C ARG A 286 -15.01 17.76 -19.31
N SER A 287 -15.22 19.06 -19.47
CA SER A 287 -14.85 19.77 -20.71
C SER A 287 -13.34 19.75 -20.95
N ALA A 288 -12.53 19.87 -19.90
CA ALA A 288 -11.07 19.72 -20.02
C ALA A 288 -10.66 18.30 -20.43
N MET A 289 -11.27 17.28 -19.83
CA MET A 289 -11.03 15.88 -20.19
C MET A 289 -11.45 15.56 -21.62
N HIS A 290 -12.61 16.06 -22.07
CA HIS A 290 -13.08 15.89 -23.44
C HIS A 290 -12.13 16.54 -24.44
N TYR A 291 -11.70 17.77 -24.19
CA TYR A 291 -10.73 18.48 -25.02
C TYR A 291 -9.43 17.69 -25.14
N LYS A 292 -8.93 17.14 -24.02
CA LYS A 292 -7.73 16.30 -24.03
C LYS A 292 -7.90 15.04 -24.88
N ASN A 293 -9.07 14.39 -24.82
CA ASN A 293 -9.37 13.21 -25.62
C ASN A 293 -9.46 13.53 -27.12
N GLU A 294 -10.09 14.64 -27.48
CA GLU A 294 -10.16 15.11 -28.88
C GLU A 294 -8.78 15.47 -29.44
N HIS A 295 -7.94 16.11 -28.62
CA HIS A 295 -6.61 16.57 -29.01
C HIS A 295 -5.47 15.63 -28.60
N HIS A 296 -5.74 14.35 -28.29
CA HIS A 296 -4.75 13.40 -27.74
C HIS A 296 -3.43 13.32 -28.54
N MET A 297 -3.48 13.45 -29.87
CA MET A 297 -2.31 13.43 -30.76
C MET A 297 -1.38 14.64 -30.60
N TRP A 298 -1.86 15.73 -30.00
CA TRP A 298 -1.08 16.96 -29.78
C TRP A 298 -0.31 16.94 -28.47
N TYR A 299 -0.70 16.09 -27.52
CA TYR A 299 -0.06 16.01 -26.22
C TYR A 299 1.29 15.29 -26.32
N PRO A 300 2.30 15.74 -25.56
CA PRO A 300 3.53 14.97 -25.41
C PRO A 300 3.21 13.60 -24.77
N PRO A 301 4.04 12.57 -25.00
CA PRO A 301 3.89 11.28 -24.32
C PRO A 301 3.88 11.47 -22.79
N PRO A 302 3.13 10.64 -22.04
CA PRO A 302 2.96 10.78 -20.60
C PRO A 302 4.26 10.37 -19.87
N ASP A 303 5.16 11.34 -19.73
CA ASP A 303 6.42 11.22 -18.98
C ASP A 303 6.31 11.98 -17.64
N GLY A 304 5.23 11.77 -16.87
CA GLY A 304 5.07 12.35 -15.53
C GLY A 304 4.40 13.72 -15.46
N LEU A 305 3.83 14.18 -16.57
CA LEU A 305 3.11 15.44 -16.67
C LEU A 305 1.70 15.34 -16.06
N ALA A 306 1.51 15.99 -14.91
CA ALA A 306 0.20 16.03 -14.26
C ALA A 306 -0.71 17.07 -14.94
N PRO A 307 -1.92 16.70 -15.39
CA PRO A 307 -2.91 17.67 -15.88
C PRO A 307 -3.26 18.71 -14.81
N TRP A 308 -3.58 19.93 -15.21
CA TRP A 308 -3.94 20.99 -14.25
C TRP A 308 -5.12 20.64 -13.33
N TYR A 309 -6.11 19.87 -13.82
CA TYR A 309 -7.25 19.43 -13.00
C TYR A 309 -6.87 18.37 -11.94
N SER A 310 -5.69 17.75 -12.06
CA SER A 310 -5.12 16.84 -11.06
C SER A 310 -4.27 17.55 -9.99
N GLN A 311 -4.13 18.87 -10.07
CA GLN A 311 -3.40 19.65 -9.06
C GLN A 311 -4.09 19.63 -7.69
N ALA A 312 -3.31 19.74 -6.62
CA ALA A 312 -3.82 19.70 -5.25
C ALA A 312 -4.92 20.75 -4.99
N VAL A 313 -4.77 21.97 -5.51
CA VAL A 313 -5.76 23.05 -5.36
C VAL A 313 -7.13 22.66 -5.91
N VAL A 314 -7.15 21.99 -7.06
CA VAL A 314 -8.39 21.54 -7.72
C VAL A 314 -9.02 20.40 -6.94
N ARG A 315 -8.22 19.40 -6.54
CA ARG A 315 -8.71 18.25 -5.76
C ARG A 315 -9.28 18.65 -4.40
N GLU A 316 -8.62 19.57 -3.69
CA GLU A 316 -9.15 20.09 -2.42
C GLU A 316 -10.45 20.88 -2.64
N GLY A 317 -10.54 21.72 -3.67
CA GLY A 317 -11.78 22.44 -4.00
C GLY A 317 -12.94 21.49 -4.30
N LEU A 318 -12.71 20.47 -5.14
CA LEU A 318 -13.70 19.43 -5.44
C LEU A 318 -14.10 18.65 -4.18
N TRP A 319 -13.13 18.29 -3.33
CA TRP A 319 -13.38 17.59 -2.07
C TRP A 319 -14.23 18.42 -1.11
N THR A 320 -13.98 19.73 -0.97
CA THR A 320 -14.78 20.58 -0.08
C THR A 320 -16.27 20.63 -0.47
N VAL A 321 -16.56 20.70 -1.77
CA VAL A 321 -17.94 20.64 -2.27
C VAL A 321 -18.54 19.26 -2.00
N ALA A 322 -17.80 18.17 -2.27
CA ALA A 322 -18.26 16.82 -2.01
C ALA A 322 -18.51 16.56 -0.50
N SER A 323 -17.62 17.01 0.38
CA SER A 323 -17.77 16.87 1.83
C SER A 323 -18.96 17.65 2.37
N PHE A 324 -19.23 18.84 1.81
CA PHE A 324 -20.42 19.61 2.16
C PHE A 324 -21.69 18.85 1.73
N MET A 325 -21.71 18.30 0.51
CA MET A 325 -22.85 17.49 0.03
C MET A 325 -23.08 16.24 0.88
N ILE A 326 -22.02 15.54 1.30
CA ILE A 326 -22.11 14.39 2.22
C ILE A 326 -22.69 14.84 3.57
N GLY A 327 -22.16 15.92 4.16
CA GLY A 327 -22.69 16.45 5.42
C GLY A 327 -24.17 16.84 5.34
N THR A 328 -24.57 17.49 4.23
CA THR A 328 -26.00 17.80 4.02
C THR A 328 -26.86 16.55 3.86
N LEU A 329 -26.34 15.47 3.29
CA LEU A 329 -27.06 14.21 3.17
C LEU A 329 -27.27 13.55 4.54
N ASP A 330 -26.25 13.56 5.39
CA ASP A 330 -26.29 12.97 6.74
C ASP A 330 -27.24 13.74 7.68
N ASP A 331 -27.27 15.07 7.59
CA ASP A 331 -28.16 15.94 8.39
C ASP A 331 -29.63 15.93 7.89
N SER A 332 -29.88 15.45 6.67
CA SER A 332 -31.17 15.59 5.99
C SER A 332 -32.23 14.54 6.32
N SER A 333 -32.11 13.78 7.42
CA SER A 333 -32.96 12.61 7.77
C SER A 333 -34.48 12.87 7.93
N GLY A 334 -34.99 14.03 7.52
CA GLY A 334 -36.40 14.39 7.42
C GLY A 334 -36.78 15.31 6.23
N THR A 335 -36.00 15.33 5.15
CA THR A 335 -36.19 16.26 4.00
C THR A 335 -36.85 15.57 2.79
N ASP A 336 -37.47 16.35 1.88
CA ASP A 336 -38.16 15.85 0.67
C ASP A 336 -37.29 14.88 -0.17
N LEU A 337 -37.79 13.65 -0.41
CA LEU A 337 -37.17 12.62 -1.26
C LEU A 337 -36.52 13.11 -2.57
N PRO A 338 -37.16 13.99 -3.38
CA PRO A 338 -36.57 14.46 -4.63
C PRO A 338 -35.31 15.31 -4.41
N SER A 339 -35.23 16.07 -3.32
CA SER A 339 -34.06 16.91 -3.03
C SER A 339 -32.84 16.06 -2.67
N GLN A 340 -33.04 14.95 -1.95
CA GLN A 340 -31.97 14.02 -1.60
C GLN A 340 -31.51 13.23 -2.84
N SER A 341 -32.42 12.79 -3.71
CA SER A 341 -32.05 12.09 -4.95
C SER A 341 -31.25 13.01 -5.89
N ASP A 342 -31.60 14.29 -5.95
CA ASP A 342 -30.85 15.27 -6.73
C ASP A 342 -29.43 15.47 -6.20
N ILE A 343 -29.23 15.57 -4.88
CA ILE A 343 -27.88 15.66 -4.29
C ILE A 343 -27.06 14.41 -4.61
N CYS A 344 -27.64 13.22 -4.46
CA CYS A 344 -26.94 11.97 -4.75
C CYS A 344 -26.51 11.88 -6.22
N ALA A 345 -27.38 12.22 -7.17
CA ALA A 345 -27.03 12.21 -8.60
C ALA A 345 -25.89 13.21 -8.92
N HIS A 346 -25.92 14.40 -8.32
CA HIS A 346 -24.85 15.38 -8.49
C HIS A 346 -23.56 14.96 -7.77
N LEU A 347 -23.65 14.26 -6.64
CA LEU A 347 -22.50 13.74 -5.90
C LEU A 347 -21.84 12.56 -6.62
N GLU A 348 -22.60 11.63 -7.22
CA GLU A 348 -22.09 10.54 -8.06
C GLU A 348 -21.23 11.09 -9.21
N VAL A 349 -21.76 12.11 -9.89
CA VAL A 349 -21.09 12.75 -11.01
C VAL A 349 -19.85 13.54 -10.57
N LEU A 350 -19.90 14.19 -9.41
CA LEU A 350 -18.74 14.87 -8.81
C LEU A 350 -17.67 13.88 -8.35
N ALA A 351 -18.08 12.73 -7.81
CA ALA A 351 -17.21 11.66 -7.35
C ALA A 351 -16.36 11.09 -8.48
N ASP A 352 -16.99 10.77 -9.61
CA ASP A 352 -16.34 10.30 -10.83
C ASP A 352 -15.19 11.24 -11.25
N VAL A 353 -15.50 12.54 -11.37
CA VAL A 353 -14.53 13.58 -11.73
C VAL A 353 -13.40 13.73 -10.70
N LEU A 354 -13.74 13.71 -9.41
CA LEU A 354 -12.77 13.85 -8.33
C LEU A 354 -11.79 12.66 -8.32
N LEU A 355 -12.31 11.44 -8.43
CA LEU A 355 -11.51 10.22 -8.39
C LEU A 355 -10.61 10.11 -9.62
N GLU A 356 -11.09 10.51 -10.80
CA GLU A 356 -10.26 10.64 -12.00
C GLU A 356 -9.13 11.67 -11.83
N ALA A 357 -9.40 12.80 -11.16
CA ALA A 357 -8.37 13.79 -10.85
C ALA A 357 -7.27 13.23 -9.92
N TYR A 358 -7.62 12.36 -8.96
CA TYR A 358 -6.65 11.65 -8.13
C TYR A 358 -5.84 10.63 -8.93
N VAL A 359 -6.49 9.81 -9.76
CA VAL A 359 -5.81 8.83 -10.61
C VAL A 359 -4.77 9.53 -11.49
N GLY A 360 -5.15 10.62 -12.17
CA GLY A 360 -4.24 11.40 -13.00
C GLY A 360 -3.05 12.01 -12.23
N ALA A 361 -3.22 12.31 -10.94
CA ALA A 361 -2.12 12.78 -10.10
C ALA A 361 -1.18 11.65 -9.66
N ILE A 362 -1.73 10.47 -9.39
CA ILE A 362 -0.98 9.29 -8.98
C ILE A 362 -0.17 8.75 -10.16
N THR A 363 -0.76 8.62 -11.35
CA THR A 363 -0.05 8.18 -12.56
C THR A 363 1.13 9.10 -12.88
N ALA A 364 0.89 10.42 -12.83
CA ALA A 364 1.96 11.41 -13.05
C ALA A 364 3.08 11.34 -11.99
N LYS A 365 2.81 10.90 -10.76
CA LYS A 365 3.85 10.68 -9.75
C LYS A 365 4.59 9.37 -9.94
N ILE A 366 3.90 8.30 -10.33
CA ILE A 366 4.49 7.00 -10.63
C ILE A 366 5.48 7.13 -11.79
N GLU A 367 5.07 7.81 -12.86
CA GLU A 367 5.92 8.08 -14.03
C GLU A 367 7.17 8.92 -13.67
N ARG A 368 7.07 9.82 -12.68
CA ARG A 368 8.21 10.58 -12.16
C ARG A 368 9.12 9.79 -11.20
N GLY A 369 8.72 8.58 -10.80
CA GLY A 369 9.41 7.82 -9.76
C GLY A 369 9.35 8.48 -8.37
N GLU A 370 8.41 9.40 -8.15
CA GLU A 370 8.24 10.11 -6.88
C GLU A 370 7.50 9.23 -5.84
N GLU A 371 7.67 9.56 -4.55
CA GLU A 371 6.89 8.93 -3.48
C GLU A 371 5.38 9.24 -3.64
N HIS A 372 4.62 8.20 -3.97
CA HIS A 372 3.18 8.27 -4.17
C HIS A 372 2.36 7.76 -2.98
N LYS A 373 2.97 7.04 -2.02
CA LYS A 373 2.28 6.41 -0.88
C LYS A 373 1.37 7.36 -0.10
N GLY A 374 1.83 8.59 0.17
CA GLY A 374 1.02 9.60 0.87
C GLY A 374 -0.24 9.99 0.11
N LEU A 375 -0.13 10.22 -1.22
CA LEU A 375 -1.28 10.55 -2.07
C LEU A 375 -2.20 9.35 -2.29
N SER A 376 -1.65 8.14 -2.40
CA SER A 376 -2.44 6.91 -2.51
C SER A 376 -3.26 6.66 -1.25
N ASN A 377 -2.68 6.87 -0.06
CA ASN A 377 -3.41 6.75 1.20
C ASN A 377 -4.53 7.78 1.34
N GLU A 378 -4.27 9.03 0.94
CA GLU A 378 -5.28 10.09 0.92
C GLU A 378 -6.42 9.74 -0.05
N TYR A 379 -6.06 9.27 -1.25
CA TYR A 379 -7.01 8.81 -2.26
C TYR A 379 -7.89 7.69 -1.74
N TRP A 380 -7.33 6.62 -1.16
CA TRP A 380 -8.11 5.50 -0.64
C TRP A 380 -9.07 5.94 0.48
N LYS A 381 -8.60 6.74 1.45
CA LYS A 381 -9.46 7.26 2.53
C LYS A 381 -10.61 8.12 2.00
N ARG A 382 -10.34 9.05 1.08
CA ARG A 382 -11.35 9.95 0.51
C ARG A 382 -12.32 9.20 -0.41
N ARG A 383 -11.82 8.26 -1.21
CA ARG A 383 -12.62 7.38 -2.07
C ARG A 383 -13.58 6.53 -1.26
N ASP A 384 -13.06 5.80 -0.27
CA ASP A 384 -13.87 4.87 0.50
C ASP A 384 -14.92 5.62 1.33
N SER A 385 -14.55 6.75 1.97
CA SER A 385 -15.51 7.60 2.67
C SER A 385 -16.62 8.12 1.76
N LEU A 386 -16.29 8.57 0.54
CA LEU A 386 -17.27 9.14 -0.37
C LEU A 386 -18.22 8.06 -0.91
N LEU A 387 -17.68 6.93 -1.35
CA LEU A 387 -18.47 5.85 -1.95
C LEU A 387 -19.30 5.11 -0.89
N ASP A 388 -18.79 4.96 0.33
CA ASP A 388 -19.56 4.40 1.44
C ASP A 388 -20.72 5.33 1.83
N SER A 389 -20.51 6.65 1.93
CA SER A 389 -21.61 7.60 2.17
C SER A 389 -22.68 7.55 1.07
N LEU A 390 -22.28 7.53 -0.21
CA LEU A 390 -23.21 7.35 -1.32
C LEU A 390 -23.99 6.04 -1.22
N TYR A 391 -23.30 4.95 -0.86
CA TYR A 391 -23.92 3.64 -0.74
C TYR A 391 -24.92 3.56 0.42
N GLN A 392 -24.61 4.15 1.57
CA GLN A 392 -25.56 4.23 2.70
C GLN A 392 -26.82 5.00 2.32
N GLN A 393 -26.69 6.10 1.56
CA GLN A 393 -27.85 6.85 1.09
C GLN A 393 -28.70 6.04 0.11
N ILE A 394 -28.09 5.27 -0.80
CA ILE A 394 -28.81 4.32 -1.68
C ILE A 394 -29.60 3.30 -0.83
N LYS A 395 -29.03 2.78 0.26
CA LYS A 395 -29.76 1.90 1.18
C LYS A 395 -30.96 2.58 1.83
N VAL A 396 -30.81 3.84 2.24
CA VAL A 396 -31.91 4.63 2.81
C VAL A 396 -33.03 4.80 1.77
N PHE A 397 -32.72 5.17 0.52
CA PHE A 397 -33.72 5.28 -0.54
C PHE A 397 -34.43 3.97 -0.85
N VAL A 398 -33.70 2.86 -0.85
CA VAL A 398 -34.27 1.53 -1.08
C VAL A 398 -35.21 1.17 0.06
N ASN A 399 -34.84 1.44 1.30
CA ASN A 399 -35.70 1.16 2.45
C ASN A 399 -36.96 2.03 2.45
N ILE A 400 -36.89 3.30 2.02
CA ILE A 400 -38.06 4.18 1.92
C ILE A 400 -38.98 3.74 0.77
N ARG A 401 -38.43 3.49 -0.43
CA ARG A 401 -39.23 2.99 -1.57
C ARG A 401 -39.86 1.62 -1.29
N TYR A 402 -39.21 0.80 -0.47
CA TYR A 402 -39.74 -0.49 -0.03
C TYR A 402 -40.87 -0.36 1.02
N GLN A 403 -40.86 0.68 1.86
CA GLN A 403 -41.98 0.97 2.77
C GLN A 403 -43.24 1.44 2.04
N ASP A 404 -43.09 2.08 0.88
CA ASP A 404 -44.21 2.51 0.04
C ASP A 404 -44.80 1.37 -0.84
N SER A 405 -44.05 0.28 -1.04
CA SER A 405 -44.52 -0.91 -1.77
C SER A 405 -45.11 -1.95 -0.82
N VAL A 406 -46.41 -2.18 -0.89
CA VAL A 406 -47.18 -3.08 -0.01
C VAL A 406 -46.89 -4.59 -0.25
N ASP A 407 -46.04 -4.96 -1.21
CA ASP A 407 -45.79 -6.36 -1.60
C ASP A 407 -44.45 -6.93 -1.11
N GLU A 408 -44.48 -8.12 -0.52
CA GLU A 408 -43.37 -8.90 0.05
C GLU A 408 -42.43 -9.54 -1.01
N ASN A 409 -41.93 -8.78 -2.01
CA ASN A 409 -41.03 -9.34 -3.02
C ASN A 409 -39.56 -8.89 -2.81
N ARG A 410 -38.75 -9.78 -2.22
CA ARG A 410 -37.29 -9.64 -2.08
C ARG A 410 -36.59 -9.37 -3.43
N GLU A 411 -37.12 -9.94 -4.51
CA GLU A 411 -36.65 -9.74 -5.89
C GLU A 411 -36.84 -8.29 -6.38
N GLN A 412 -37.92 -7.61 -5.99
CA GLN A 412 -38.15 -6.20 -6.36
C GLN A 412 -37.18 -5.27 -5.63
N LYS A 413 -36.85 -5.57 -4.37
CA LYS A 413 -35.82 -4.86 -3.62
C LYS A 413 -34.44 -5.00 -4.28
N GLU A 414 -34.11 -6.19 -4.76
CA GLU A 414 -32.86 -6.46 -5.48
C GLU A 414 -32.81 -5.73 -6.83
N VAL A 415 -33.93 -5.67 -7.58
CA VAL A 415 -34.00 -4.91 -8.85
C VAL A 415 -33.85 -3.41 -8.64
N ILE A 416 -34.54 -2.84 -7.65
CA ILE A 416 -34.44 -1.41 -7.30
C ILE A 416 -33.01 -1.08 -6.82
N LEU A 417 -32.40 -1.97 -6.03
CA LEU A 417 -31.01 -1.83 -5.63
C LEU A 417 -30.06 -1.88 -6.82
N ARG A 418 -30.23 -2.81 -7.76
CA ARG A 418 -29.39 -2.90 -8.98
C ARG A 418 -29.50 -1.66 -9.84
N GLU A 419 -30.71 -1.13 -10.04
CA GLU A 419 -30.92 0.06 -10.85
C GLU A 419 -30.24 1.29 -10.23
N LEU A 420 -30.47 1.53 -8.93
CA LEU A 420 -29.89 2.68 -8.21
C LEU A 420 -28.39 2.53 -7.95
N SER A 421 -27.87 1.31 -7.82
CA SER A 421 -26.43 1.07 -7.62
C SER A 421 -25.63 0.97 -8.91
N SER A 422 -26.26 0.93 -10.08
CA SER A 422 -25.56 0.72 -11.37
C SER A 422 -24.48 1.76 -11.66
N ASN A 423 -24.76 3.04 -11.44
CA ASN A 423 -23.79 4.12 -11.60
C ASN A 423 -22.66 4.01 -10.58
N LEU A 424 -23.01 3.81 -9.30
CA LEU A 424 -22.03 3.68 -8.22
C LEU A 424 -21.14 2.45 -8.40
N LEU A 425 -21.69 1.34 -8.89
CA LEU A 425 -20.96 0.12 -9.25
C LEU A 425 -19.94 0.42 -10.36
N SER A 426 -20.33 1.18 -11.39
CA SER A 426 -19.42 1.54 -12.49
C SER A 426 -18.24 2.40 -12.02
N ILE A 427 -18.48 3.33 -11.09
CA ILE A 427 -17.45 4.19 -10.48
C ILE A 427 -16.56 3.35 -9.56
N ALA A 428 -17.16 2.51 -8.72
CA ALA A 428 -16.44 1.64 -7.78
C ALA A 428 -15.58 0.60 -8.51
N ARG A 429 -16.03 0.07 -9.65
CA ARG A 429 -15.25 -0.79 -10.56
C ARG A 429 -14.04 -0.05 -11.12
N ARG A 430 -14.24 1.14 -11.70
CA ARG A 430 -13.16 1.93 -12.31
C ARG A 430 -12.07 2.34 -11.31
N HIS A 431 -12.46 2.57 -10.06
CA HIS A 431 -11.58 3.06 -9.00
C HIS A 431 -11.19 2.01 -7.96
N GLU A 432 -11.50 0.74 -8.20
CA GLU A 432 -11.17 -0.40 -7.34
C GLU A 432 -11.55 -0.19 -5.86
N ALA A 433 -12.78 0.29 -5.62
CA ALA A 433 -13.29 0.53 -4.27
C ALA A 433 -13.80 -0.77 -3.62
N TYR A 434 -12.86 -1.58 -3.12
CA TYR A 434 -13.16 -2.92 -2.62
C TYR A 434 -14.21 -2.99 -1.49
N PRO A 435 -14.22 -2.09 -0.47
CA PRO A 435 -15.22 -2.15 0.60
C PRO A 435 -16.65 -1.93 0.09
N THR A 436 -16.85 -0.93 -0.78
CA THR A 436 -18.17 -0.60 -1.33
C THR A 436 -18.64 -1.69 -2.31
N LEU A 437 -17.75 -2.24 -3.14
CA LEU A 437 -18.06 -3.38 -4.02
C LEU A 437 -18.48 -4.62 -3.23
N TRP A 438 -17.76 -4.94 -2.15
CA TRP A 438 -18.11 -6.05 -1.27
C TRP A 438 -19.49 -5.86 -0.64
N ASN A 439 -19.77 -4.68 -0.08
CA ASN A 439 -21.07 -4.39 0.53
C ASN A 439 -22.21 -4.50 -0.50
N MET A 440 -22.01 -3.99 -1.72
CA MET A 440 -22.96 -4.18 -2.82
C MET A 440 -23.20 -5.64 -3.16
N CYS A 441 -22.15 -6.45 -3.29
CA CYS A 441 -22.27 -7.87 -3.58
C CYS A 441 -22.97 -8.65 -2.46
N CYS A 442 -22.67 -8.33 -1.19
CA CYS A 442 -23.32 -8.95 -0.04
C CYS A 442 -24.81 -8.62 0.02
N ASP A 443 -25.18 -7.36 -0.22
CA ASP A 443 -26.58 -6.91 -0.15
C ASP A 443 -27.41 -7.34 -1.37
N LEU A 444 -26.79 -7.45 -2.55
CA LEU A 444 -27.42 -8.02 -3.76
C LEU A 444 -27.45 -9.55 -3.75
N ASN A 445 -26.67 -10.20 -2.88
CA ASN A 445 -26.46 -11.65 -2.81
C ASN A 445 -26.14 -12.29 -4.18
N ASP A 446 -25.48 -11.54 -5.07
CA ASP A 446 -25.16 -11.98 -6.43
C ASP A 446 -23.76 -12.60 -6.50
N SER A 447 -23.73 -13.93 -6.49
CA SER A 447 -22.48 -14.69 -6.59
C SER A 447 -21.82 -14.61 -7.98
N THR A 448 -22.57 -14.30 -9.04
CA THR A 448 -22.02 -14.18 -10.40
C THR A 448 -21.32 -12.84 -10.58
N LEU A 449 -21.92 -11.76 -10.08
CA LEU A 449 -21.33 -10.43 -10.06
C LEU A 449 -20.03 -10.39 -9.25
N LEU A 450 -20.00 -11.07 -8.10
CA LEU A 450 -18.78 -11.17 -7.27
C LEU A 450 -17.63 -11.83 -8.04
N LYS A 451 -17.92 -12.91 -8.77
CA LYS A 451 -16.93 -13.64 -9.58
C LYS A 451 -16.43 -12.81 -10.75
N GLU A 452 -17.32 -12.11 -11.46
CA GLU A 452 -16.94 -11.18 -12.53
C GLU A 452 -15.99 -10.10 -12.01
N LEU A 453 -16.32 -9.49 -10.87
CA LEU A 453 -15.47 -8.46 -10.23
C LEU A 453 -14.11 -9.00 -9.79
N MET A 454 -14.06 -10.24 -9.28
CA MET A 454 -12.80 -10.89 -8.89
C MET A 454 -11.92 -11.20 -10.10
N HIS A 455 -12.49 -11.53 -11.27
CA HIS A 455 -11.71 -11.73 -12.50
C HIS A 455 -11.20 -10.41 -13.10
N GLU A 456 -11.96 -9.31 -12.97
CA GLU A 456 -11.58 -8.02 -13.56
C GLU A 456 -10.44 -7.31 -12.80
N SER A 457 -10.28 -7.55 -11.50
CA SER A 457 -9.27 -6.85 -10.69
C SER A 457 -7.91 -7.56 -10.68
N LEU A 458 -6.98 -7.13 -11.54
CA LEU A 458 -5.60 -7.65 -11.55
C LEU A 458 -4.67 -6.74 -10.71
N GLY A 459 -4.75 -6.84 -9.38
CA GLY A 459 -3.81 -6.16 -8.48
C GLY A 459 -2.52 -6.96 -8.23
N PRO A 460 -1.41 -6.33 -7.78
CA PRO A 460 -0.11 -6.99 -7.55
C PRO A 460 -0.11 -8.09 -6.47
N ARG A 461 -1.26 -8.29 -5.77
CA ARG A 461 -1.52 -9.39 -4.82
C ARG A 461 -2.91 -10.04 -5.05
N GLY A 462 -3.45 -10.01 -6.27
CA GLY A 462 -4.81 -10.49 -6.57
C GLY A 462 -5.92 -9.42 -6.43
N GLY A 463 -5.59 -8.18 -6.07
CA GLY A 463 -6.56 -7.07 -6.10
C GLY A 463 -7.78 -7.30 -5.21
N PHE A 464 -8.98 -7.27 -5.80
CA PHE A 464 -10.25 -7.47 -5.09
C PHE A 464 -10.39 -8.90 -4.52
N SER A 465 -9.81 -9.92 -5.16
CA SER A 465 -9.90 -11.29 -4.67
C SER A 465 -9.24 -11.46 -3.30
N TYR A 466 -8.09 -10.83 -3.10
CA TYR A 466 -7.40 -10.81 -1.80
C TYR A 466 -8.27 -10.15 -0.71
N PHE A 467 -8.92 -9.02 -1.03
CA PHE A 467 -9.82 -8.34 -0.09
C PHE A 467 -11.04 -9.20 0.25
N VAL A 468 -11.61 -9.89 -0.73
CA VAL A 468 -12.71 -10.85 -0.52
C VAL A 468 -12.26 -11.99 0.39
N PHE A 469 -11.04 -12.51 0.19
CA PHE A 469 -10.48 -13.57 1.04
C PHE A 469 -10.27 -13.11 2.47
N GLU A 470 -9.72 -11.91 2.67
CA GLU A 470 -9.55 -11.31 4.00
C GLU A 470 -10.91 -11.13 4.70
N LYS A 471 -11.93 -10.61 4.00
CA LYS A 471 -13.28 -10.45 4.58
C LYS A 471 -13.98 -11.77 4.87
N LEU A 472 -13.79 -12.79 4.04
CA LEU A 472 -14.34 -14.13 4.31
C LEU A 472 -13.62 -14.82 5.49
N TYR A 473 -12.33 -14.56 5.65
CA TYR A 473 -11.54 -15.02 6.79
C TYR A 473 -12.00 -14.36 8.10
N GLU A 474 -12.15 -13.03 8.11
CA GLU A 474 -12.66 -12.27 9.26
C GLU A 474 -14.08 -12.71 9.67
N ASN A 475 -14.92 -13.04 8.69
CA ASN A 475 -16.30 -13.50 8.92
C ASN A 475 -16.42 -15.00 9.25
N GLU A 476 -15.30 -15.73 9.40
CA GLU A 476 -15.25 -17.17 9.68
C GLU A 476 -15.97 -18.05 8.62
N GLN A 477 -16.18 -17.54 7.40
CA GLN A 477 -16.89 -18.24 6.32
C GLN A 477 -15.93 -19.12 5.48
N PHE A 478 -15.17 -19.99 6.15
CA PHE A 478 -14.13 -20.82 5.54
C PHE A 478 -14.66 -21.76 4.43
N SER A 479 -15.90 -22.24 4.57
CA SER A 479 -16.51 -23.12 3.56
C SER A 479 -16.75 -22.43 2.21
N LYS A 480 -17.09 -21.14 2.24
CA LYS A 480 -17.24 -20.35 1.01
C LYS A 480 -15.89 -19.98 0.42
N LEU A 481 -14.92 -19.63 1.26
CA LEU A 481 -13.54 -19.34 0.84
C LEU A 481 -12.91 -20.53 0.10
N LEU A 482 -13.01 -21.73 0.66
CA LEU A 482 -12.44 -22.94 0.06
C LEU A 482 -13.09 -23.30 -1.28
N ARG A 483 -14.40 -23.05 -1.44
CA ARG A 483 -15.12 -23.26 -2.71
C ARG A 483 -14.71 -22.24 -3.78
N LEU A 484 -14.41 -21.00 -3.41
CA LEU A 484 -13.87 -20.00 -4.34
C LEU A 484 -12.46 -20.37 -4.84
N GLY A 485 -11.75 -21.22 -4.10
CA GLY A 485 -10.46 -21.77 -4.49
C GLY A 485 -10.48 -22.69 -5.72
N GLU A 486 -11.64 -23.23 -6.11
CA GLU A 486 -11.77 -23.97 -7.37
C GLU A 486 -11.61 -23.06 -8.60
N GLU A 487 -12.06 -21.80 -8.48
CA GLU A 487 -12.07 -20.83 -9.58
C GLU A 487 -10.83 -19.91 -9.57
N PHE A 488 -10.27 -19.63 -8.38
CA PHE A 488 -9.11 -18.74 -8.19
C PHE A 488 -7.93 -19.43 -7.46
N PRO A 489 -7.34 -20.50 -8.00
CA PRO A 489 -6.36 -21.32 -7.28
C PRO A 489 -5.05 -20.57 -6.98
N GLN A 490 -4.53 -19.78 -7.94
CA GLN A 490 -3.23 -19.12 -7.78
C GLN A 490 -3.26 -17.96 -6.76
N GLU A 491 -4.34 -17.19 -6.77
CA GLU A 491 -4.55 -16.05 -5.88
C GLU A 491 -4.85 -16.52 -4.46
N LEU A 492 -5.68 -17.58 -4.33
CA LEU A 492 -5.98 -18.16 -3.03
C LEU A 492 -4.75 -18.84 -2.41
N ILE A 493 -3.93 -19.57 -3.18
CA ILE A 493 -2.67 -20.14 -2.66
C ILE A 493 -1.73 -19.04 -2.18
N THR A 494 -1.66 -17.91 -2.88
CA THR A 494 -0.82 -16.77 -2.48
C THR A 494 -1.32 -16.16 -1.16
N PHE A 495 -2.63 -16.04 -0.97
CA PHE A 495 -3.24 -15.61 0.30
C PHE A 495 -3.04 -16.63 1.42
N LEU A 496 -3.27 -17.92 1.14
CA LEU A 496 -3.20 -18.99 2.13
C LEU A 496 -1.76 -19.30 2.59
N LYS A 497 -0.72 -18.91 1.85
CA LYS A 497 0.67 -18.98 2.35
C LYS A 497 0.88 -18.19 3.64
N ASP A 498 0.17 -17.07 3.79
CA ASP A 498 0.21 -16.25 5.00
C ASP A 498 -0.71 -16.84 6.11
N HIS A 499 -1.69 -17.67 5.73
CA HIS A 499 -2.64 -18.36 6.61
C HIS A 499 -2.51 -19.89 6.56
N GLN A 500 -1.39 -20.41 7.09
CA GLN A 500 -1.06 -21.85 7.09
C GLN A 500 -2.17 -22.73 7.69
N ASP A 501 -2.93 -22.24 8.68
CA ASP A 501 -4.03 -22.96 9.33
C ASP A 501 -5.17 -23.38 8.37
N LEU A 502 -5.33 -22.68 7.25
CA LEU A 502 -6.33 -22.96 6.23
C LEU A 502 -5.72 -23.55 4.95
N LEU A 503 -4.41 -23.38 4.74
CA LEU A 503 -3.70 -23.89 3.57
C LEU A 503 -3.85 -25.42 3.45
N TRP A 504 -3.60 -26.16 4.54
CA TRP A 504 -3.69 -27.62 4.52
C TRP A 504 -5.11 -28.13 4.24
N LEU A 505 -6.15 -27.41 4.68
CA LEU A 505 -7.54 -27.74 4.38
C LEU A 505 -7.85 -27.57 2.90
N HIS A 506 -7.33 -26.51 2.29
CA HIS A 506 -7.44 -26.27 0.85
C HIS A 506 -6.70 -27.33 0.03
N GLU A 507 -5.49 -27.69 0.46
CA GLU A 507 -4.67 -28.73 -0.18
C GLU A 507 -5.35 -30.11 -0.12
N ILE A 508 -5.99 -30.48 1.00
CA ILE A 508 -6.81 -31.70 1.10
C ILE A 508 -8.01 -31.64 0.16
N PHE A 509 -8.67 -30.49 0.07
CA PHE A 509 -9.82 -30.29 -0.81
C PHE A 509 -9.43 -30.47 -2.29
N LEU A 510 -8.23 -30.02 -2.68
CA LEU A 510 -7.67 -30.20 -4.02
C LEU A 510 -7.00 -31.58 -4.24
N HIS A 511 -7.12 -32.51 -3.29
CA HIS A 511 -6.47 -33.82 -3.32
C HIS A 511 -4.92 -33.79 -3.37
N GLN A 512 -4.31 -32.68 -2.98
CA GLN A 512 -2.85 -32.51 -2.88
C GLN A 512 -2.34 -32.94 -1.49
N PHE A 513 -2.44 -34.25 -1.21
CA PHE A 513 -2.18 -34.78 0.13
C PHE A 513 -0.72 -34.65 0.59
N SER A 514 0.25 -34.66 -0.32
CA SER A 514 1.66 -34.48 0.04
C SER A 514 2.00 -33.03 0.40
N ALA A 515 1.43 -32.05 -0.31
CA ALA A 515 1.52 -30.64 0.08
C ALA A 515 0.88 -30.39 1.45
N ALA A 516 -0.32 -30.94 1.66
CA ALA A 516 -1.01 -30.89 2.97
C ALA A 516 -0.18 -31.50 4.09
N SER A 517 0.50 -32.61 3.84
CA SER A 517 1.38 -33.25 4.82
C SER A 517 2.52 -32.33 5.24
N LYS A 518 3.18 -31.66 4.28
CA LYS A 518 4.25 -30.69 4.53
C LYS A 518 3.75 -29.48 5.32
N THR A 519 2.62 -28.91 4.92
CA THR A 519 2.00 -27.77 5.62
C THR A 519 1.67 -28.14 7.07
N LEU A 520 1.06 -29.31 7.30
CA LEU A 520 0.74 -29.81 8.64
C LEU A 520 1.99 -30.10 9.47
N HIS A 521 3.05 -30.61 8.85
CA HIS A 521 4.33 -30.86 9.52
C HIS A 521 4.97 -29.55 9.97
N VAL A 522 5.01 -28.52 9.09
CA VAL A 522 5.50 -27.18 9.44
C VAL A 522 4.67 -26.55 10.56
N LEU A 523 3.34 -26.63 10.51
CA LEU A 523 2.47 -26.12 11.58
C LEU A 523 2.75 -26.80 12.92
N ALA A 524 2.94 -28.11 12.92
CA ALA A 524 3.20 -28.86 14.15
C ALA A 524 4.58 -28.59 14.75
N VAL A 525 5.59 -28.31 13.92
CA VAL A 525 6.99 -28.08 14.33
C VAL A 525 7.30 -26.59 14.52
N SER A 526 6.45 -25.68 14.04
CA SER A 526 6.65 -24.24 14.19
C SER A 526 6.79 -23.84 15.66
N GLU A 527 7.87 -23.10 15.97
CA GLU A 527 8.09 -22.56 17.31
C GLU A 527 7.04 -21.48 17.60
N ASP A 528 6.40 -21.57 18.77
CA ASP A 528 5.58 -20.47 19.29
C ASP A 528 6.50 -19.25 19.40
N SER A 529 6.26 -18.23 18.58
CA SER A 529 7.12 -17.06 18.46
C SER A 529 7.13 -16.25 19.78
N ARG A 530 7.96 -16.66 20.73
CA ARG A 530 8.38 -15.85 21.87
C ARG A 530 9.90 -15.69 21.83
N SER A 531 10.34 -14.72 21.05
CA SER A 531 11.66 -14.11 21.20
C SER A 531 11.66 -12.63 20.74
N PHE A 532 11.25 -11.78 21.70
CA PHE A 532 11.64 -10.37 21.94
C PHE A 532 11.18 -9.20 21.02
N PRO A 533 10.96 -8.00 21.61
CA PRO A 533 10.24 -6.88 20.99
C PRO A 533 11.16 -5.92 20.21
N ALA A 534 10.52 -4.99 19.49
CA ALA A 534 11.08 -3.84 18.76
C ALA A 534 11.24 -4.02 17.24
N SER A 535 10.10 -4.00 16.55
CA SER A 535 9.94 -3.20 15.35
C SER A 535 8.51 -2.66 15.35
N GLU A 536 8.37 -1.38 15.64
CA GLU A 536 7.12 -0.63 15.52
C GLU A 536 6.58 -0.73 14.10
N LYS A 537 5.64 -1.66 13.89
CA LYS A 537 4.58 -1.53 12.91
C LYS A 537 3.29 -1.93 13.59
N GLU A 538 2.68 -0.93 14.24
CA GLU A 538 1.26 -0.96 14.55
C GLU A 538 0.48 -1.12 13.25
N THR A 539 0.03 -2.34 12.98
CA THR A 539 -1.23 -2.59 12.27
C THR A 539 -1.88 -3.83 12.88
N VAL A 540 -3.03 -3.55 13.49
CA VAL A 540 -4.05 -4.38 14.13
C VAL A 540 -4.35 -5.72 13.41
N LEU A 541 -3.42 -6.67 13.50
CA LEU A 541 -3.71 -8.09 13.35
C LEU A 541 -2.74 -8.86 14.27
N GLU A 542 -2.86 -8.62 15.58
CA GLU A 542 -2.28 -9.54 16.55
C GLU A 542 -2.90 -10.91 16.31
N SER A 543 -2.11 -11.75 15.65
CA SER A 543 -2.40 -13.13 15.34
C SER A 543 -3.04 -13.81 16.55
N ARG A 544 -4.31 -14.22 16.43
CA ARG A 544 -4.84 -15.37 17.15
C ARG A 544 -4.11 -16.64 16.66
N LYS A 545 -2.78 -16.67 16.73
CA LYS A 545 -2.04 -17.93 16.81
C LYS A 545 -2.34 -18.45 18.21
N ALA A 546 -3.44 -19.19 18.33
CA ALA A 546 -3.71 -19.92 19.55
C ALA A 546 -2.47 -20.75 19.85
N GLU A 547 -1.85 -20.55 21.03
CA GLU A 547 -0.74 -21.38 21.49
C GLU A 547 -1.16 -22.85 21.33
N LEU A 548 -0.58 -23.56 20.37
CA LEU A 548 -0.96 -24.93 20.07
C LEU A 548 -0.62 -25.79 21.28
N THR A 549 -1.56 -26.58 21.80
CA THR A 549 -1.23 -27.49 22.90
C THR A 549 -0.39 -28.66 22.39
N LEU A 550 0.39 -29.32 23.25
CA LEU A 550 1.12 -30.56 22.88
C LEU A 550 0.20 -31.66 22.32
N GLN A 551 -1.07 -31.69 22.75
CA GLN A 551 -2.06 -32.63 22.22
C GLN A 551 -2.50 -32.25 20.80
N ASP A 552 -2.67 -30.96 20.52
CA ASP A 552 -3.03 -30.48 19.18
C ASP A 552 -1.88 -30.67 18.19
N ARG A 553 -0.63 -30.43 18.62
CA ARG A 553 0.56 -30.76 17.81
C ARG A 553 0.65 -32.25 17.49
N LYS A 554 0.37 -33.12 18.46
CA LYS A 554 0.29 -34.58 18.22
C LYS A 554 -0.81 -34.93 17.22
N ARG A 555 -1.98 -34.27 17.28
CA ARG A 555 -3.06 -34.46 16.30
C ARG A 555 -2.64 -34.00 14.91
N LEU A 556 -1.98 -32.85 14.79
CA LEU A 556 -1.47 -32.32 13.52
C LEU A 556 -0.41 -33.25 12.90
N LEU A 557 0.53 -33.78 13.68
CA LEU A 557 1.51 -34.75 13.18
C LEU A 557 0.85 -36.07 12.76
N LEU A 558 -0.13 -36.57 13.52
CA LEU A 558 -0.89 -37.76 13.11
C LEU A 558 -1.66 -37.51 11.81
N LEU A 559 -2.21 -36.31 11.63
CA LEU A 559 -2.91 -35.93 10.41
C LEU A 559 -1.93 -35.78 9.24
N SER A 560 -0.74 -35.20 9.46
CA SER A 560 0.36 -35.12 8.50
C SER A 560 0.80 -36.51 8.04
N LYS A 561 0.92 -37.47 8.98
CA LYS A 561 1.23 -38.87 8.66
C LYS A 561 0.15 -39.53 7.78
N ILE A 562 -1.13 -39.31 8.10
CA ILE A 562 -2.25 -39.82 7.30
C ILE A 562 -2.23 -39.21 5.90
N ALA A 563 -1.97 -37.90 5.80
CA ALA A 563 -1.88 -37.20 4.52
C ALA A 563 -0.72 -37.71 3.66
N ALA A 564 0.48 -37.90 4.23
CA ALA A 564 1.63 -38.49 3.54
C ALA A 564 1.32 -39.89 3.02
N ALA A 565 0.71 -40.74 3.86
CA ALA A 565 0.33 -42.11 3.49
C ALA A 565 -0.76 -42.16 2.40
N ALA A 566 -1.64 -41.15 2.35
CA ALA A 566 -2.67 -41.03 1.32
C ALA A 566 -2.10 -40.55 -0.02
N GLY A 567 -1.10 -39.65 -0.01
CA GLY A 567 -0.46 -39.11 -1.22
C GLY A 567 0.41 -40.12 -1.97
N LYS A 568 1.16 -40.97 -1.25
CA LYS A 568 2.09 -41.98 -1.82
C LYS A 568 3.08 -41.41 -2.84
N ASP A 569 3.61 -40.21 -2.59
CA ASP A 569 4.69 -39.62 -3.40
C ASP A 569 5.99 -40.41 -3.27
N ALA A 570 6.94 -40.28 -4.21
CA ALA A 570 8.19 -41.06 -4.20
C ALA A 570 9.01 -40.95 -2.90
N ASP A 571 8.92 -39.81 -2.20
CA ASP A 571 9.64 -39.52 -0.96
C ASP A 571 8.80 -39.79 0.31
N TYR A 572 7.62 -40.43 0.18
CA TYR A 572 6.68 -40.60 1.29
C TYR A 572 7.26 -41.37 2.48
N GLU A 573 8.13 -42.35 2.24
CA GLU A 573 8.73 -43.17 3.31
C GLU A 573 9.64 -42.30 4.19
N ALA A 574 10.50 -41.49 3.57
CA ALA A 574 11.38 -40.57 4.28
C ALA A 574 10.59 -39.49 5.04
N GLU A 575 9.50 -38.98 4.45
CA GLU A 575 8.60 -38.03 5.13
C GLU A 575 7.89 -38.66 6.33
N VAL A 576 7.38 -39.88 6.20
CA VAL A 576 6.73 -40.61 7.30
C VAL A 576 7.73 -40.93 8.41
N GLU A 577 8.95 -41.33 8.08
CA GLU A 577 10.02 -41.57 9.05
C GLU A 577 10.37 -40.29 9.83
N ARG A 578 10.42 -39.13 9.15
CA ARG A 578 10.65 -37.83 9.80
C ARG A 578 9.50 -37.49 10.75
N ILE A 579 8.25 -37.65 10.30
CA ILE A 579 7.06 -37.40 11.12
C ILE A 579 7.04 -38.34 12.33
N ASP A 580 7.43 -39.61 12.17
CA ASP A 580 7.51 -40.57 13.26
C ASP A 580 8.61 -40.24 14.27
N ALA A 581 9.74 -39.71 13.81
CA ALA A 581 10.79 -39.19 14.69
C ALA A 581 10.28 -38.01 15.53
N ASP A 582 9.62 -37.03 14.90
CA ASP A 582 9.06 -35.87 15.60
C ASP A 582 7.91 -36.26 16.57
N LEU A 583 7.09 -37.25 16.22
CA LEU A 583 6.09 -37.83 17.12
C LEU A 583 6.73 -38.50 18.36
N LYS A 584 7.90 -39.13 18.20
CA LYS A 584 8.64 -39.72 19.31
C LYS A 584 9.27 -38.64 20.19
N ILE A 585 9.82 -37.57 19.61
CA ILE A 585 10.31 -36.40 20.37
C ILE A 585 9.17 -35.78 21.19
N LEU A 586 7.97 -35.60 20.64
CA LEU A 586 6.82 -35.10 21.40
C LEU A 586 6.42 -36.01 22.56
N LYS A 587 6.47 -37.34 22.38
CA LYS A 587 6.22 -38.30 23.47
C LYS A 587 7.29 -38.18 24.55
N LEU A 588 8.56 -38.08 24.16
CA LEU A 588 9.67 -37.87 25.09
C LEU A 588 9.49 -36.57 25.89
N GLN A 589 9.10 -35.47 25.26
CA GLN A 589 8.78 -34.23 25.97
C GLN A 589 7.66 -34.42 27.01
N GLN A 590 6.60 -35.16 26.68
CA GLN A 590 5.52 -35.48 27.62
C GLN A 590 6.01 -36.36 28.79
N ASP A 591 6.90 -37.30 28.54
CA ASP A 591 7.43 -38.19 29.57
C ASP A 591 8.45 -37.49 30.47
N ILE A 592 9.33 -36.66 29.90
CA ILE A 592 10.25 -35.78 30.64
C ILE A 592 9.45 -34.86 31.59
N LEU A 593 8.35 -34.27 31.12
CA LEU A 593 7.47 -33.42 31.92
C LEU A 593 6.81 -34.14 33.12
N LYS A 594 6.57 -35.45 33.03
CA LYS A 594 6.03 -36.24 34.15
C LYS A 594 7.06 -36.45 35.26
N LEU A 595 8.35 -36.49 34.92
CA LEU A 595 9.44 -36.84 35.83
C LEU A 595 9.95 -35.65 36.66
N PHE A 596 9.63 -34.40 36.29
CA PHE A 596 9.97 -33.22 37.09
C PHE A 596 9.04 -33.04 38.31
N PRO A 597 9.42 -32.32 39.39
CA PRO A 597 8.50 -31.90 40.46
C PRO A 597 7.50 -30.84 39.98
N ASP A 598 6.28 -30.82 40.53
CA ASP A 598 5.21 -29.88 40.14
C ASP A 598 5.52 -28.43 40.52
N ASP A 599 6.30 -27.74 39.67
CA ASP A 599 6.43 -26.28 39.70
C ASP A 599 5.70 -25.64 38.51
N MET A 600 5.39 -24.35 38.65
CA MET A 600 4.72 -23.49 37.65
C MET A 600 5.32 -23.60 36.23
N ASP A 601 6.60 -23.97 36.14
CA ASP A 601 7.34 -24.24 34.92
C ASP A 601 6.75 -25.42 34.11
N LYS A 602 6.17 -26.45 34.73
CA LYS A 602 5.53 -27.57 34.01
C LYS A 602 4.35 -27.13 33.15
N ARG A 603 3.57 -26.15 33.60
CA ARG A 603 2.40 -25.66 32.86
C ARG A 603 2.80 -24.80 31.67
N GLN A 604 3.94 -24.13 31.77
CA GLN A 604 4.48 -23.27 30.72
C GLN A 604 5.25 -24.11 29.68
N ILE A 605 6.06 -25.08 30.13
CA ILE A 605 6.77 -26.04 29.28
C ILE A 605 5.81 -27.03 28.60
N GLY A 606 4.69 -27.38 29.26
CA GLY A 606 3.64 -28.22 28.65
C GLY A 606 2.82 -27.53 27.56
N ARG A 607 2.95 -26.20 27.40
CA ARG A 607 2.28 -25.42 26.35
C ARG A 607 3.18 -25.14 25.15
N CYS A 608 4.49 -25.02 25.36
CA CYS A 608 5.44 -24.72 24.29
C CYS A 608 6.13 -25.99 23.74
N LEU A 609 6.33 -26.05 22.42
CA LEU A 609 7.26 -27.01 21.84
C LEU A 609 8.67 -26.55 22.20
N LEU A 610 9.44 -27.41 22.87
CA LEU A 610 10.84 -27.11 23.15
C LEU A 610 11.72 -27.66 22.04
N PRO A 611 12.69 -26.88 21.55
CA PRO A 611 13.66 -27.41 20.59
C PRO A 611 14.43 -28.56 21.25
N PRO A 612 14.89 -29.56 20.47
CA PRO A 612 15.60 -30.73 21.00
C PRO A 612 16.80 -30.34 21.89
N TRP A 613 17.46 -29.24 21.56
CA TRP A 613 18.56 -28.66 22.34
C TRP A 613 18.15 -28.25 23.76
N ASP A 614 17.02 -27.57 23.91
CA ASP A 614 16.53 -27.14 25.22
C ASP A 614 15.99 -28.31 26.03
N LEU A 615 15.39 -29.32 25.37
CA LEU A 615 15.01 -30.58 26.01
C LEU A 615 16.22 -31.30 26.62
N ILE A 616 17.33 -31.41 25.87
CA ILE A 616 18.56 -32.05 26.35
C ILE A 616 19.14 -31.27 27.54
N LYS A 617 19.17 -29.93 27.47
CA LYS A 617 19.62 -29.10 28.59
C LYS A 617 18.73 -29.23 29.83
N LEU A 618 17.42 -29.38 29.66
CA LEU A 618 16.51 -29.65 30.77
C LEU A 618 16.80 -31.03 31.38
N CYS A 619 17.02 -32.06 30.56
CA CYS A 619 17.43 -33.38 31.04
C CYS A 619 18.74 -33.33 31.82
N LEU A 620 19.74 -32.57 31.36
CA LEU A 620 21.02 -32.40 32.06
C LEU A 620 20.90 -31.68 33.40
N LYS A 621 19.92 -30.79 33.56
CA LYS A 621 19.61 -30.13 34.84
C LYS A 621 18.87 -31.06 35.82
N GLY A 622 18.25 -32.12 35.33
CA GLY A 622 17.59 -33.11 36.16
C GLY A 622 18.61 -34.11 36.72
N GLU A 623 18.68 -34.22 38.04
CA GLU A 623 19.61 -35.14 38.71
C GLU A 623 19.13 -36.61 38.71
N THR A 624 18.05 -36.95 38.00
CA THR A 624 17.52 -38.32 38.01
C THR A 624 18.11 -39.17 36.89
N PRO A 625 18.44 -40.46 37.16
CA PRO A 625 19.05 -41.35 36.17
C PRO A 625 18.14 -41.56 34.95
N GLU A 626 16.83 -41.55 35.15
CA GLU A 626 15.85 -41.67 34.06
C GLU A 626 15.87 -40.47 33.10
N LEU A 627 16.05 -39.23 33.60
CA LEU A 627 16.11 -38.03 32.75
C LEU A 627 17.37 -37.98 31.89
N VAL A 628 18.50 -38.45 32.43
CA VAL A 628 19.77 -38.57 31.69
C VAL A 628 19.61 -39.56 30.53
N LEU A 629 18.95 -40.70 30.77
CA LEU A 629 18.68 -41.69 29.72
C LEU A 629 17.74 -41.16 28.64
N ARG A 630 16.76 -40.33 28.99
CA ARG A 630 15.87 -39.66 28.01
C ARG A 630 16.61 -38.65 27.13
N ALA A 631 17.73 -38.07 27.57
CA ALA A 631 18.53 -37.19 26.73
C ALA A 631 19.10 -37.94 25.51
N PHE A 632 19.57 -39.17 25.72
CA PHE A 632 20.04 -40.05 24.65
C PHE A 632 18.90 -40.46 23.71
N ASP A 633 17.71 -40.73 24.24
CA ASP A 633 16.51 -40.98 23.43
C ASP A 633 16.19 -39.77 22.52
N VAL A 634 16.31 -38.54 23.03
CA VAL A 634 16.09 -37.32 22.22
C VAL A 634 17.12 -37.22 21.09
N PHE A 635 18.41 -37.48 21.37
CA PHE A 635 19.44 -37.52 20.32
C PHE A 635 19.18 -38.59 19.26
N ALA A 636 18.67 -39.76 19.65
CA ALA A 636 18.40 -40.87 18.74
C ALA A 636 17.36 -40.49 17.67
N TRP A 637 16.35 -39.69 18.02
CA TRP A 637 15.29 -39.25 17.10
C TRP A 637 15.58 -37.92 16.38
N THR A 638 16.77 -37.33 16.57
CA THR A 638 17.22 -36.13 15.84
C THR A 638 18.06 -36.47 14.61
N SER A 639 18.11 -35.56 13.64
CA SER A 639 18.88 -35.75 12.40
C SER A 639 20.38 -35.95 12.65
N SER A 640 21.05 -36.61 11.71
CA SER A 640 22.52 -36.80 11.74
C SER A 640 23.28 -35.46 11.81
N SER A 641 22.77 -34.44 11.10
CA SER A 641 23.30 -33.08 11.09
C SER A 641 23.22 -32.39 12.46
N PHE A 642 22.13 -32.60 13.20
CA PHE A 642 21.97 -32.07 14.56
C PHE A 642 22.97 -32.73 15.52
N ARG A 643 23.14 -34.06 15.44
CA ARG A 643 24.10 -34.81 16.25
C ARG A 643 25.55 -34.34 16.00
N ARG A 644 25.94 -34.14 14.74
CA ARG A 644 27.29 -33.63 14.39
C ARG A 644 27.53 -32.21 14.91
N SER A 645 26.53 -31.34 14.81
CA SER A 645 26.65 -29.94 15.26
C SER A 645 26.70 -29.82 16.78
N ASN A 646 26.05 -30.74 17.49
CA ASN A 646 25.88 -30.71 18.94
C ASN A 646 26.73 -31.75 19.67
N LYS A 647 27.89 -32.09 19.11
CA LYS A 647 28.81 -33.09 19.67
C LYS A 647 29.19 -32.77 21.12
N SER A 648 29.44 -31.51 21.44
CA SER A 648 29.80 -31.09 22.81
C SER A 648 28.72 -31.38 23.85
N LEU A 649 27.43 -31.24 23.50
CA LEU A 649 26.34 -31.62 24.41
C LEU A 649 26.25 -33.13 24.60
N LEU A 650 26.48 -33.90 23.54
CA LEU A 650 26.52 -35.36 23.66
C LEU A 650 27.65 -35.80 24.60
N GLU A 651 28.82 -35.15 24.52
CA GLU A 651 29.92 -35.37 25.46
C GLU A 651 29.56 -35.00 26.90
N GLU A 652 28.84 -33.88 27.10
CA GLU A 652 28.32 -33.49 28.42
C GLU A 652 27.28 -34.49 28.96
N CYS A 653 26.43 -35.06 28.11
CA CYS A 653 25.50 -36.13 28.49
C CYS A 653 26.24 -37.39 28.94
N TRP A 654 27.32 -37.78 28.26
CA TRP A 654 28.15 -38.91 28.69
C TRP A 654 28.87 -38.64 30.01
N LYS A 655 29.39 -37.41 30.22
CA LYS A 655 29.99 -37.02 31.51
C LYS A 655 28.97 -37.12 32.64
N ASN A 656 27.79 -36.54 32.44
CA ASN A 656 26.72 -36.60 33.44
C ASN A 656 26.25 -38.04 33.70
N ALA A 657 26.16 -38.90 32.67
CA ALA A 657 25.80 -40.31 32.87
C ALA A 657 26.82 -41.07 33.72
N VAL A 658 28.10 -40.74 33.62
CA VAL A 658 29.18 -41.35 34.41
C VAL A 658 29.15 -40.84 35.85
N ASP A 659 28.89 -39.55 36.03
CA ASP A 659 28.82 -38.90 37.35
C ASP A 659 27.64 -39.40 38.22
N GLN A 660 26.64 -40.07 37.63
CA GLN A 660 25.45 -40.59 38.33
C GLN A 660 25.69 -41.91 39.07
N ASP A 661 26.68 -42.70 38.65
CA ASP A 661 26.99 -43.99 39.27
C ASP A 661 28.23 -43.86 40.18
N ASP A 662 28.17 -44.40 41.41
CA ASP A 662 29.30 -44.38 42.36
C ASP A 662 30.33 -45.48 42.02
N TRP A 663 31.22 -45.21 41.06
CA TRP A 663 32.17 -46.20 40.54
C TRP A 663 33.20 -46.69 41.55
N GLU A 664 33.63 -45.84 42.50
CA GLU A 664 34.55 -46.24 43.58
C GLU A 664 33.91 -47.33 44.46
N LYS A 665 32.63 -47.16 44.83
CA LYS A 665 31.90 -48.15 45.62
C LYS A 665 31.69 -49.44 44.84
N LEU A 666 31.27 -49.35 43.57
CA LEU A 666 31.08 -50.53 42.73
C LEU A 666 32.38 -51.32 42.55
N TYR A 667 33.52 -50.64 42.43
CA TYR A 667 34.82 -51.26 42.36
C TYR A 667 35.21 -51.94 43.69
N ASP A 668 35.03 -51.27 44.81
CA ASP A 668 35.29 -51.83 46.14
C ASP A 668 34.44 -53.07 46.43
N PHE A 669 33.15 -53.05 46.03
CA PHE A 669 32.27 -54.22 46.12
C PHE A 669 32.74 -55.37 45.23
N SER A 670 33.20 -55.08 44.00
CA SER A 670 33.71 -56.11 43.09
C SER A 670 34.94 -56.83 43.66
N ILE A 671 35.83 -56.11 44.37
CA ILE A 671 37.02 -56.67 45.00
C ILE A 671 36.68 -57.42 46.28
N ALA A 672 35.77 -56.88 47.10
CA ALA A 672 35.40 -57.47 48.37
C ALA A 672 34.61 -58.78 48.20
N GLU A 673 33.75 -58.87 47.19
CA GLU A 673 32.90 -60.03 46.94
C GLU A 673 33.46 -60.99 45.89
N GLY A 674 34.44 -60.58 45.09
CA GLY A 674 35.05 -61.42 44.06
C GLY A 674 34.05 -61.83 42.98
N TRP A 675 33.40 -60.86 42.34
CA TRP A 675 32.30 -61.10 41.39
C TRP A 675 32.69 -62.07 40.26
N SER A 676 31.80 -63.02 39.97
CA SER A 676 31.85 -63.83 38.76
C SER A 676 31.45 -62.99 37.54
N ASP A 677 31.82 -63.41 36.33
CA ASP A 677 31.47 -62.68 35.10
C ASP A 677 29.94 -62.47 34.98
N GLU A 678 29.12 -63.40 35.46
CA GLU A 678 27.65 -63.27 35.51
C GLU A 678 27.16 -62.23 36.52
N ASP A 679 27.80 -62.16 37.69
CA ASP A 679 27.44 -61.17 38.71
C ASP A 679 27.91 -59.78 38.32
N THR A 680 29.07 -59.66 37.64
CA THR A 680 29.49 -58.38 37.05
C THR A 680 28.47 -57.88 36.03
N LEU A 681 27.95 -58.74 35.15
CA LEU A 681 26.92 -58.38 34.19
C LEU A 681 25.64 -57.88 34.86
N ARG A 682 25.12 -58.61 35.86
CA ARG A 682 23.89 -58.21 36.57
C ARG A 682 24.00 -56.88 37.31
N VAL A 683 25.19 -56.55 37.82
CA VAL A 683 25.42 -55.27 38.49
C VAL A 683 25.64 -54.15 37.47
N LEU A 684 26.40 -54.42 36.40
CA LEU A 684 26.64 -53.46 35.33
C LEU A 684 25.35 -53.12 34.56
N GLU A 685 24.43 -54.07 34.36
CA GLU A 685 23.12 -53.84 33.74
C GLU A 685 22.28 -52.75 34.42
N LYS A 686 22.51 -52.53 35.73
CA LYS A 686 21.80 -51.53 36.52
C LYS A 686 22.42 -50.13 36.43
N THR A 687 23.64 -50.02 35.91
CA THR A 687 24.35 -48.73 35.76
C THR A 687 23.75 -47.90 34.62
N VAL A 688 23.78 -46.58 34.77
CA VAL A 688 23.27 -45.63 33.78
C VAL A 688 24.13 -45.69 32.51
N VAL A 689 25.44 -45.88 32.65
CA VAL A 689 26.39 -45.98 31.53
C VAL A 689 26.13 -47.22 30.66
N PHE A 690 25.85 -48.39 31.26
CA PHE A 690 25.47 -49.59 30.51
C PHE A 690 24.14 -49.36 29.76
N GLN A 691 23.15 -48.77 30.43
CA GLN A 691 21.83 -48.52 29.84
C GLN A 691 21.88 -47.43 28.76
N ALA A 692 22.79 -46.45 28.85
CA ALA A 692 23.03 -45.47 27.81
C ALA A 692 23.73 -46.12 26.61
N SER A 693 24.74 -46.97 26.84
CA SER A 693 25.42 -47.72 25.76
C SER A 693 24.45 -48.62 25.00
N ARG A 694 23.61 -49.38 25.71
CA ARG A 694 22.60 -50.24 25.11
C ARG A 694 21.58 -49.48 24.25
N ARG A 695 21.20 -48.26 24.64
CA ARG A 695 20.26 -47.43 23.88
C ARG A 695 20.89 -46.76 22.65
N CYS A 696 22.18 -46.41 22.72
CA CYS A 696 22.89 -45.71 21.65
C CYS A 696 23.53 -46.66 20.62
N TYR A 697 24.03 -47.81 21.06
CA TYR A 697 24.87 -48.73 20.25
C TYR A 697 24.41 -50.19 20.32
N GLY A 698 23.36 -50.51 21.09
CA GLY A 698 22.85 -51.87 21.20
C GLY A 698 21.94 -52.29 20.03
N PRO A 699 21.60 -53.59 19.91
CA PRO A 699 20.79 -54.12 18.81
C PRO A 699 19.34 -53.58 18.78
N GLU A 700 18.87 -53.00 19.88
CA GLU A 700 17.55 -52.37 20.01
C GLU A 700 17.58 -50.85 19.74
N SER A 701 18.73 -50.28 19.36
CA SER A 701 18.85 -48.84 19.12
C SER A 701 18.13 -48.42 17.83
N GLY A 702 17.01 -47.72 17.98
CA GLY A 702 16.34 -47.06 16.85
C GLY A 702 16.81 -45.62 16.71
N THR A 703 17.60 -45.32 15.67
CA THR A 703 18.01 -43.95 15.33
C THR A 703 17.35 -43.45 14.06
N TYR A 704 17.01 -42.16 14.03
CA TYR A 704 16.55 -41.50 12.82
C TYR A 704 17.76 -41.00 12.01
N GLU A 705 17.93 -41.51 10.79
CA GLU A 705 18.97 -41.12 9.83
C GLU A 705 20.42 -41.31 10.35
N GLY A 706 21.00 -42.51 10.18
CA GLY A 706 22.39 -42.82 10.58
C GLY A 706 22.58 -43.12 12.07
N GLY A 707 23.69 -43.77 12.43
CA GLY A 707 23.98 -44.27 13.80
C GLY A 707 24.75 -43.28 14.70
N PHE A 708 24.84 -43.57 15.99
CA PHE A 708 25.70 -42.80 16.91
C PHE A 708 27.20 -42.99 16.60
N ASP A 709 27.57 -44.14 16.02
CA ASP A 709 28.94 -44.48 15.62
C ASP A 709 29.55 -43.50 14.61
N GLU A 710 28.73 -42.86 13.77
CA GLU A 710 29.19 -41.88 12.79
C GLU A 710 29.66 -40.55 13.43
N VAL A 711 29.22 -40.27 14.65
CA VAL A 711 29.47 -38.98 15.33
C VAL A 711 30.39 -39.16 16.54
N LEU A 712 30.20 -40.22 17.31
CA LEU A 712 30.95 -40.52 18.52
C LEU A 712 31.21 -42.03 18.60
N PRO A 713 32.33 -42.54 18.07
CA PRO A 713 32.62 -43.97 18.15
C PRO A 713 32.88 -44.40 19.61
N LEU A 714 32.55 -45.66 19.93
CA LEU A 714 32.79 -46.25 21.25
C LEU A 714 34.28 -46.30 21.61
N ARG A 715 35.14 -46.68 20.66
CA ARG A 715 36.59 -46.82 20.83
C ARG A 715 37.39 -45.75 20.10
N GLN A 716 38.59 -45.49 20.60
CA GLN A 716 39.61 -44.75 19.86
C GLN A 716 40.44 -45.70 18.98
N ASP A 717 39.80 -46.42 18.05
CA ASP A 717 40.54 -47.27 17.13
C ASP A 717 41.24 -46.40 16.07
N GLY A 718 42.55 -46.59 15.88
CA GLY A 718 43.37 -45.84 14.93
C GLY A 718 42.93 -46.07 13.48
N ILE A 719 42.08 -45.21 12.95
CA ILE A 719 41.71 -45.19 11.53
C ILE A 719 42.84 -44.48 10.76
N GLU A 720 43.92 -45.21 10.46
CA GLU A 720 44.72 -44.92 9.27
C GLU A 720 43.87 -45.23 8.04
N GLN A 721 43.27 -44.18 7.43
CA GLN A 721 42.93 -44.02 6.00
C GLN A 721 41.62 -43.24 5.83
N LEU A 722 41.68 -41.91 5.97
CA LEU A 722 40.94 -40.93 5.16
C LEU A 722 41.59 -39.55 5.38
N PRO A 723 41.93 -38.79 4.32
CA PRO A 723 42.72 -37.58 4.49
C PRO A 723 41.87 -36.41 4.99
N SER A 724 42.31 -35.85 6.11
CA SER A 724 42.19 -34.44 6.53
C SER A 724 40.80 -33.80 6.60
N VAL A 725 40.27 -33.66 7.82
CA VAL A 725 39.95 -32.34 8.41
C VAL A 725 40.19 -32.43 9.92
N ASP A 726 40.98 -31.47 10.45
CA ASP A 726 41.22 -31.25 11.87
C ASP A 726 39.91 -31.15 12.69
N ASN A 727 39.75 -32.06 13.65
CA ASN A 727 39.30 -31.77 15.03
C ASN A 727 39.33 -33.08 15.83
N GLY A 728 39.91 -33.06 17.03
CA GLY A 728 40.14 -34.23 17.87
C GLY A 728 38.94 -35.16 17.94
N SER A 729 39.10 -36.37 17.41
CA SER A 729 38.11 -37.44 17.45
C SER A 729 37.97 -37.95 18.90
N SER A 730 37.17 -37.25 19.70
CA SER A 730 36.68 -37.74 21.00
C SER A 730 35.82 -38.98 20.77
N SER A 731 36.25 -40.11 21.33
CA SER A 731 35.47 -41.34 21.49
C SER A 731 34.80 -41.37 22.86
N VAL A 732 33.80 -42.24 23.07
CA VAL A 732 33.21 -42.46 24.41
C VAL A 732 34.29 -42.86 25.41
N GLU A 733 35.23 -43.72 25.02
CA GLU A 733 36.41 -44.08 25.79
C GLU A 733 37.26 -42.87 26.21
N ALA A 734 37.52 -41.92 25.31
CA ALA A 734 38.27 -40.70 25.62
C ALA A 734 37.57 -39.77 26.60
N ILE A 735 36.23 -39.83 26.68
CA ILE A 735 35.43 -39.07 27.65
C ILE A 735 35.48 -39.77 29.01
N LEU A 736 35.36 -41.10 29.06
CA LEU A 736 35.49 -41.89 30.28
C LEU A 736 36.87 -41.71 30.93
N MET A 737 37.93 -41.66 30.13
CA MET A 737 39.30 -41.41 30.59
C MET A 737 39.49 -40.07 31.32
N GLN A 738 38.60 -39.09 31.13
CA GLN A 738 38.66 -37.79 31.78
C GLN A 738 37.99 -37.78 33.17
N HIS A 739 37.30 -38.87 33.56
CA HIS A 739 36.59 -38.96 34.83
C HIS A 739 37.55 -39.21 36.02
N LYS A 740 37.19 -38.69 37.20
CA LYS A 740 38.05 -38.75 38.41
C LYS A 740 38.32 -40.18 38.88
N ASP A 741 37.34 -41.06 38.71
CA ASP A 741 37.41 -42.44 39.18
C ASP A 741 37.91 -43.44 38.12
N PHE A 742 38.25 -42.94 36.93
CA PHE A 742 38.79 -43.78 35.85
C PHE A 742 40.08 -44.56 36.23
N PRO A 743 41.03 -43.99 37.01
CA PRO A 743 42.23 -44.74 37.42
C PRO A 743 41.93 -45.96 38.30
N ILE A 744 40.78 -45.95 38.99
CA ILE A 744 40.39 -46.98 39.96
C ILE A 744 39.41 -47.97 39.31
N ALA A 745 38.34 -47.45 38.68
CA ALA A 745 37.23 -48.24 38.15
C ALA A 745 37.13 -48.23 36.61
N GLY A 746 38.12 -47.69 35.89
CA GLY A 746 38.07 -47.52 34.42
C GLY A 746 37.85 -48.83 33.64
N LYS A 747 38.36 -49.97 34.14
CA LYS A 747 38.08 -51.29 33.55
C LYS A 747 36.60 -51.69 33.67
N LEU A 748 35.95 -51.37 34.80
CA LEU A 748 34.52 -51.63 35.00
C LEU A 748 33.66 -50.68 34.16
N MET A 749 34.04 -49.41 34.04
CA MET A 749 33.36 -48.45 33.17
C MET A 749 33.41 -48.87 31.69
N LEU A 750 34.59 -49.29 31.21
CA LEU A 750 34.75 -49.79 29.84
C LEU A 750 34.02 -51.12 29.63
N ALA A 751 34.02 -52.02 30.62
CA ALA A 751 33.21 -53.24 30.57
C ALA A 751 31.70 -52.91 30.49
N ALA A 752 31.21 -51.92 31.24
CA ALA A 752 29.82 -51.47 31.19
C ALA A 752 29.43 -50.99 29.78
N VAL A 753 30.27 -50.17 29.14
CA VAL A 753 30.01 -49.67 27.79
C VAL A 753 30.07 -50.79 26.75
N MET A 754 31.11 -51.62 26.79
CA MET A 754 31.30 -52.70 25.82
C MET A 754 30.21 -53.76 25.91
N LEU A 755 29.84 -54.18 27.11
CA LEU A 755 28.79 -55.20 27.31
C LEU A 755 27.40 -54.66 27.00
N GLY A 756 27.18 -53.34 27.13
CA GLY A 756 25.95 -52.69 26.66
C GLY A 756 25.83 -52.63 25.14
N SER A 757 26.96 -52.56 24.42
CA SER A 757 27.02 -52.56 22.95
C SER A 757 27.09 -53.96 22.33
N ALA A 758 27.62 -54.94 23.07
CA ALA A 758 27.84 -56.29 22.58
C ALA A 758 26.56 -57.13 22.66
N GLN A 759 26.33 -57.89 21.59
CA GLN A 759 25.35 -58.94 21.50
C GLN A 759 25.55 -59.93 22.66
N ALA A 760 24.49 -60.26 23.39
CA ALA A 760 24.51 -61.32 24.39
C ALA A 760 24.64 -62.69 23.67
N ASP A 761 25.83 -63.00 23.14
CA ASP A 761 26.18 -64.34 22.69
C ASP A 761 26.73 -65.12 23.88
N LEU A 762 25.82 -65.67 24.68
CA LEU A 762 26.10 -66.83 25.53
C LEU A 762 25.03 -67.90 25.25
N CYS A 763 25.49 -68.97 24.57
CA CYS A 763 24.86 -70.27 24.33
C CYS A 763 23.79 -70.38 23.22
N GLU A 764 24.24 -70.52 21.97
CA GLU A 764 23.75 -71.63 21.13
C GLU A 764 24.95 -72.53 20.82
N GLU A 765 25.00 -73.69 21.49
CA GLU A 765 25.86 -74.79 21.07
C GLU A 765 25.45 -75.23 19.65
N ASP A 766 26.46 -75.48 18.80
CA ASP A 766 26.33 -76.05 17.47
C ASP A 766 25.38 -77.27 17.43
N GLU A 767 24.13 -77.07 16.98
CA GLU A 767 23.35 -78.14 16.34
C GLU A 767 23.51 -78.03 14.81
N PRO A 768 23.91 -79.12 14.12
CA PRO A 768 24.16 -79.08 12.69
C PRO A 768 22.83 -79.00 11.93
N LYS A 769 22.70 -77.99 11.06
CA LYS A 769 21.59 -77.86 10.11
C LYS A 769 21.50 -79.10 9.21
N PRO A 770 20.36 -79.79 9.10
CA PRO A 770 20.13 -80.68 7.97
C PRO A 770 19.80 -79.83 6.74
N MET A 771 20.34 -80.24 5.59
CA MET A 771 19.93 -79.72 4.29
C MET A 771 18.48 -80.11 4.00
N GLU A 772 17.64 -79.11 3.72
CA GLU A 772 16.88 -78.98 2.46
C GLU A 772 16.35 -77.55 2.29
#